data_AF-A0A958MFQ3-F1
#
_entry.id   AF-A0A958MFQ3-F1
#
_cell.length_a   1.000
_cell.length_b   1.000
_cell.length_c   1.000
_cell.angle_alpha   90.00
_cell.angle_beta   90.00
_cell.angle_gamma   90.00
#
_symmetry.space_group_name_H-M   'P 1'
#
loop_
_entity.id
_entity.type
_entity.pdbx_description
1 polymer ?
#
loop_
_entity_poly.entity_id
_entity_poly.type
_entity_poly.pdbx_seq_one_letter_code
_entity_poly.pdbx_strand_id
1 'polypeptide(L)'
;EESLAVLDQFVDHRNYDTDSSHPGRWRSLALKAQNGDPTNTYAHSHYRQAANYQLTDIAQHCPYTMDMLSLYTDVSKCQRIRFMLLEPGAKIHVHTDSQGDDVTLAVNIALNMPEGCEFWIDTNPDGSHNEYTQKIPVTGGQAFLLNNAKFHYVVNNSDTPRIHVIFHGPLRCSDKELLDAAREQNGTGYEKGVINSLVVKKSFLGEKISHDSKLYSQWITAGIHTPLLPKFMKTVLLFDDQKNPEVMHEAKHYITQASIFPLEHELCEYRHLDTKLEEFHQSGVRYLIAIGAGTYCESFADFIHNTLLAIHEMKANNSPAMAHIIDHKDRKEGLPYFHEQFFILDLQKWDELGRPKIQKPYHHNEANFPAYKKGPSFHDGYTPKFLHPQIPQRAWFFTRSHQEETGMGGLGTELMASALRHGQSLLNVPMYLRDKKMYSYPFAGSCWQRDEVKKRIENRIGWDKDHVFVFNNEDPFSEAFEHLPNFCPQNLYSVAAGMKPYMLNQKIQDRCGTPANLHFFDFSQPALEFHKNMVFANKTDCISYLADQFKNQLGNLHKDAIPLAKEKLDSLLNTHYQGEFGPLKNQMAMGGKSFTELNLLKEPEKLIAQIDFSKPFMIWHSNIWKSNNSLYYLNQNELRKNYDDFIQALSEKLKMKAWINPSENLHDAVIGESLQQPFALITCGNGWCRPSLKWRQI
;
A
#
# COMPACT_ATOMS: atom_id res chain seq x y z
N GLU A 1 -25.84 33.14 -14.33
CA GLU A 1 -26.74 34.14 -14.97
C GLU A 1 -26.33 34.40 -16.41
N GLU A 2 -25.10 34.86 -16.68
CA GLU A 2 -24.61 35.10 -18.05
C GLU A 2 -24.80 33.89 -18.97
N SER A 3 -24.49 32.67 -18.50
CA SER A 3 -24.70 31.44 -19.28
C SER A 3 -26.16 31.15 -19.63
N LEU A 4 -27.12 31.61 -18.81
CA LEU A 4 -28.55 31.48 -19.08
C LEU A 4 -29.04 32.55 -20.06
N ALA A 5 -28.40 33.73 -20.08
CA ALA A 5 -28.71 34.80 -21.02
C ALA A 5 -28.32 34.46 -22.48
N VAL A 6 -27.41 33.50 -22.67
CA VAL A 6 -26.98 33.00 -23.99
C VAL A 6 -27.42 31.55 -24.24
N LEU A 7 -28.47 31.08 -23.54
CA LEU A 7 -28.92 29.69 -23.56
C LEU A 7 -29.35 29.21 -24.97
N ASP A 8 -29.93 30.09 -25.76
CA ASP A 8 -30.39 29.84 -27.13
C ASP A 8 -29.23 29.62 -28.12
N GLN A 9 -28.02 30.05 -27.78
CA GLN A 9 -26.83 29.95 -28.63
C GLN A 9 -26.05 28.66 -28.45
N PHE A 10 -26.37 27.85 -27.44
CA PHE A 10 -25.71 26.56 -27.21
C PHE A 10 -25.89 25.60 -28.40
N VAL A 11 -24.86 24.85 -28.75
CA VAL A 11 -24.92 23.83 -29.80
C VAL A 11 -24.78 22.43 -29.23
N ASP A 12 -25.34 21.43 -29.91
CA ASP A 12 -25.21 20.03 -29.49
C ASP A 12 -23.73 19.64 -29.46
N HIS A 13 -23.27 19.14 -28.31
CA HIS A 13 -21.86 18.84 -28.12
C HIS A 13 -21.47 17.49 -28.70
N ARG A 14 -22.31 16.44 -28.61
CA ARG A 14 -22.10 15.13 -29.25
C ARG A 14 -23.45 14.52 -29.67
N ASN A 15 -23.51 13.95 -30.87
CA ASN A 15 -24.76 13.46 -31.47
C ASN A 15 -25.17 12.03 -31.06
N TYR A 16 -24.33 11.31 -30.31
CA TYR A 16 -24.55 9.88 -29.99
C TYR A 16 -25.07 9.60 -28.58
N ASP A 17 -25.27 10.64 -27.76
CA ASP A 17 -25.76 10.50 -26.37
C ASP A 17 -27.30 10.55 -26.26
N THR A 18 -28.02 10.34 -27.36
CA THR A 18 -29.50 10.28 -27.35
C THR A 18 -29.96 8.83 -27.20
N ASP A 19 -30.29 8.43 -25.97
CA ASP A 19 -31.11 7.24 -25.69
C ASP A 19 -32.56 7.68 -25.46
N SER A 20 -33.52 6.89 -25.96
CA SER A 20 -34.94 6.99 -25.64
C SER A 20 -35.25 7.14 -24.14
N SER A 21 -34.39 6.59 -23.27
CA SER A 21 -34.54 6.68 -21.81
C SER A 21 -34.05 8.01 -21.21
N HIS A 22 -33.28 8.81 -21.97
CA HIS A 22 -32.68 10.08 -21.53
C HIS A 22 -32.87 11.15 -22.62
N PRO A 23 -34.06 11.80 -22.67
CA PRO A 23 -34.45 12.64 -23.80
C PRO A 23 -33.73 14.01 -23.86
N GLY A 24 -33.08 14.44 -22.77
CA GLY A 24 -32.37 15.71 -22.73
C GLY A 24 -31.04 15.67 -23.49
N ARG A 25 -30.53 16.85 -23.90
CA ARG A 25 -29.29 16.97 -24.67
C ARG A 25 -28.07 17.41 -23.86
N TRP A 26 -26.90 17.02 -24.35
CA TRP A 26 -25.61 17.56 -23.92
C TRP A 26 -25.14 18.64 -24.90
N ARG A 27 -25.07 19.89 -24.44
CA ARG A 27 -24.77 21.06 -25.27
C ARG A 27 -23.55 21.81 -24.76
N SER A 28 -22.92 22.56 -25.65
CA SER A 28 -21.75 23.38 -25.32
C SER A 28 -21.77 24.71 -26.06
N LEU A 29 -21.11 25.71 -25.49
CA LEU A 29 -20.93 27.03 -26.08
C LEU A 29 -19.53 27.54 -25.72
N ALA A 30 -18.70 27.85 -26.71
CA ALA A 30 -17.33 28.26 -26.46
C ALA A 30 -17.21 29.76 -26.19
N LEU A 31 -16.41 30.10 -25.16
CA LEU A 31 -15.92 31.45 -24.85
C LEU A 31 -14.55 31.69 -25.52
N LYS A 32 -13.79 30.62 -25.72
CA LYS A 32 -12.54 30.60 -26.48
C LYS A 32 -12.44 29.31 -27.27
N ALA A 33 -12.29 29.42 -28.58
CA ALA A 33 -12.31 28.29 -29.51
C ALA A 33 -11.46 28.55 -30.75
N GLN A 34 -11.32 27.51 -31.58
CA GLN A 34 -10.60 27.61 -32.84
C GLN A 34 -11.27 28.64 -33.76
N ASN A 35 -10.48 29.58 -34.26
CA ASN A 35 -10.87 30.72 -35.09
C ASN A 35 -11.90 31.68 -34.45
N GLY A 36 -12.10 31.61 -33.13
CA GLY A 36 -13.07 32.48 -32.45
C GLY A 36 -14.53 32.13 -32.73
N ASP A 37 -14.81 30.96 -33.30
CA ASP A 37 -16.17 30.48 -33.56
C ASP A 37 -16.76 29.81 -32.30
N PRO A 38 -17.87 30.33 -31.74
CA PRO A 38 -18.47 29.81 -30.51
C PRO A 38 -19.05 28.39 -30.64
N THR A 39 -19.29 27.92 -31.86
CA THR A 39 -19.78 26.56 -32.13
C THR A 39 -18.66 25.51 -32.14
N ASN A 40 -17.39 25.95 -32.25
CA ASN A 40 -16.23 25.07 -32.28
C ASN A 40 -15.82 24.59 -30.88
N THR A 41 -16.65 23.70 -30.32
CA THR A 41 -16.51 23.22 -28.93
C THR A 41 -15.59 22.01 -28.76
N TYR A 42 -15.07 21.42 -29.85
CA TYR A 42 -14.18 20.24 -29.86
C TYR A 42 -12.69 20.62 -29.78
N ALA A 43 -11.81 19.61 -29.64
CA ALA A 43 -10.36 19.83 -29.59
C ALA A 43 -9.82 20.00 -31.02
N HIS A 44 -8.68 20.70 -31.18
CA HIS A 44 -8.03 20.93 -32.48
C HIS A 44 -7.90 19.66 -33.34
N SER A 45 -7.63 18.50 -32.75
CA SER A 45 -7.51 17.21 -33.46
C SER A 45 -8.76 16.83 -34.27
N HIS A 46 -9.91 17.42 -33.97
CA HIS A 46 -11.16 17.23 -34.72
C HIS A 46 -11.30 18.18 -35.92
N TYR A 47 -10.39 19.14 -36.08
CA TYR A 47 -10.41 20.14 -37.13
C TYR A 47 -9.20 19.96 -38.06
N ARG A 48 -9.40 20.20 -39.37
CA ARG A 48 -8.36 20.02 -40.41
C ARG A 48 -7.38 21.21 -40.51
N GLN A 49 -7.55 22.24 -39.70
CA GLN A 49 -6.79 23.50 -39.77
C GLN A 49 -5.87 23.63 -38.57
N ALA A 50 -4.74 24.33 -38.73
CA ALA A 50 -3.79 24.61 -37.65
C ALA A 50 -4.44 25.30 -36.42
N ALA A 51 -3.90 25.03 -35.24
CA ALA A 51 -4.41 25.55 -33.97
C ALA A 51 -4.29 27.07 -33.90
N ASN A 52 -5.43 27.76 -33.92
CA ASN A 52 -5.56 29.21 -33.75
C ASN A 52 -6.74 29.48 -32.80
N TYR A 53 -6.47 29.64 -31.50
CA TYR A 53 -7.51 29.80 -30.49
C TYR A 53 -7.73 31.26 -30.13
N GLN A 54 -8.95 31.75 -30.31
CA GLN A 54 -9.33 33.15 -30.09
C GLN A 54 -10.59 33.23 -29.24
N LEU A 55 -10.75 34.36 -28.52
CA LEU A 55 -11.99 34.65 -27.82
C LEU A 55 -13.13 34.76 -28.83
N THR A 56 -14.28 34.23 -28.45
CA THR A 56 -15.51 34.32 -29.23
C THR A 56 -16.24 35.62 -28.90
N ASP A 57 -17.22 36.00 -29.72
CA ASP A 57 -18.16 37.08 -29.41
C ASP A 57 -18.95 36.81 -28.10
N ILE A 58 -19.26 35.55 -27.79
CA ILE A 58 -19.90 35.13 -26.54
C ILE A 58 -19.11 35.58 -25.30
N ALA A 59 -17.77 35.58 -25.36
CA ALA A 59 -16.95 36.02 -24.24
C ALA A 59 -17.21 37.49 -23.86
N GLN A 60 -17.56 38.35 -24.83
CA GLN A 60 -17.91 39.75 -24.59
C GLN A 60 -19.24 39.91 -23.85
N HIS A 61 -20.13 38.92 -24.00
CA HIS A 61 -21.41 38.85 -23.30
C HIS A 61 -21.32 38.21 -21.91
N CYS A 62 -20.15 37.66 -21.55
CA CYS A 62 -19.93 36.99 -20.27
C CYS A 62 -18.76 37.60 -19.46
N PRO A 63 -18.70 38.94 -19.25
CA PRO A 63 -17.58 39.59 -18.59
C PRO A 63 -17.29 39.05 -17.19
N TYR A 64 -18.30 38.75 -16.37
CA TYR A 64 -18.08 38.24 -15.02
C TYR A 64 -17.49 36.83 -15.03
N THR A 65 -17.93 35.98 -15.96
CA THR A 65 -17.34 34.65 -16.17
C THR A 65 -15.87 34.76 -16.59
N MET A 66 -15.55 35.69 -17.49
CA MET A 66 -14.18 35.90 -17.97
C MET A 66 -13.25 36.47 -16.89
N ASP A 67 -13.76 37.39 -16.05
CA ASP A 67 -13.04 37.92 -14.89
C ASP A 67 -12.77 36.81 -13.85
N MET A 68 -13.78 36.00 -13.55
CA MET A 68 -13.63 34.84 -12.65
C MET A 68 -12.57 33.85 -13.18
N LEU A 69 -12.61 33.51 -14.46
CA LEU A 69 -11.62 32.60 -15.07
C LEU A 69 -10.19 33.12 -14.97
N SER A 70 -10.02 34.44 -15.04
CA SER A 70 -8.70 35.08 -14.93
C SER A 70 -8.06 34.89 -13.53
N LEU A 71 -8.84 34.52 -12.51
CA LEU A 71 -8.33 34.12 -11.19
C LEU A 71 -7.69 32.72 -11.21
N TYR A 72 -8.18 31.81 -12.05
CA TYR A 72 -7.73 30.41 -12.10
C TYR A 72 -6.68 30.14 -13.17
N THR A 73 -6.71 30.87 -14.28
CA THR A 73 -5.88 30.59 -15.45
C THR A 73 -5.43 31.85 -16.16
N ASP A 74 -4.42 31.72 -17.01
CA ASP A 74 -4.09 32.72 -18.02
C ASP A 74 -4.93 32.43 -19.27
N VAL A 75 -6.05 33.15 -19.40
CA VAL A 75 -7.03 33.01 -20.49
C VAL A 75 -6.35 33.07 -21.86
N SER A 76 -5.28 33.86 -22.00
CA SER A 76 -4.55 33.99 -23.26
C SER A 76 -3.85 32.69 -23.66
N LYS A 77 -3.42 31.90 -22.68
CA LYS A 77 -2.75 30.60 -22.85
C LYS A 77 -3.71 29.41 -22.86
N CYS A 78 -4.98 29.60 -22.53
CA CYS A 78 -5.97 28.56 -22.69
C CYS A 78 -6.13 28.21 -24.18
N GLN A 79 -6.14 26.91 -24.47
CA GLN A 79 -6.56 26.42 -25.79
C GLN A 79 -8.07 26.60 -25.92
N ARG A 80 -8.85 26.12 -24.96
CA ARG A 80 -10.31 26.15 -25.04
C ARG A 80 -10.93 26.55 -23.71
N ILE A 81 -11.99 27.34 -23.79
CA ILE A 81 -12.86 27.72 -22.66
C ILE A 81 -14.29 27.61 -23.14
N ARG A 82 -15.15 26.92 -22.40
CA ARG A 82 -16.54 26.67 -22.83
C ARG A 82 -17.49 26.45 -21.67
N PHE A 83 -18.74 26.82 -21.87
CA PHE A 83 -19.84 26.28 -21.09
C PHE A 83 -20.18 24.87 -21.56
N MET A 84 -20.50 24.01 -20.60
CA MET A 84 -21.00 22.65 -20.79
C MET A 84 -22.34 22.53 -20.09
N LEU A 85 -23.41 22.46 -20.88
CA LEU A 85 -24.78 22.37 -20.42
C LEU A 85 -25.31 20.94 -20.58
N LEU A 86 -25.91 20.42 -19.52
CA LEU A 86 -26.62 19.15 -19.53
C LEU A 86 -28.10 19.41 -19.19
N GLU A 87 -28.98 19.19 -20.16
CA GLU A 87 -30.42 19.45 -20.02
C GLU A 87 -31.09 18.51 -19.00
N PRO A 88 -32.28 18.87 -18.47
CA PRO A 88 -33.12 17.95 -17.70
C PRO A 88 -33.33 16.61 -18.42
N GLY A 89 -33.13 15.51 -17.70
CA GLY A 89 -33.24 14.14 -18.23
C GLY A 89 -32.10 13.70 -19.14
N ALA A 90 -31.05 14.50 -19.32
CA ALA A 90 -29.90 14.14 -20.15
C ALA A 90 -28.89 13.28 -19.38
N LYS A 91 -28.17 12.41 -20.11
CA LYS A 91 -27.08 11.61 -19.59
C LYS A 91 -25.89 11.66 -20.52
N ILE A 92 -24.72 11.95 -19.97
CA ILE A 92 -23.44 11.70 -20.62
C ILE A 92 -23.09 10.24 -20.33
N HIS A 93 -23.04 9.41 -21.35
CA HIS A 93 -22.79 7.97 -21.18
C HIS A 93 -21.38 7.71 -20.62
N VAL A 94 -21.17 6.50 -20.12
CA VAL A 94 -19.90 6.09 -19.50
C VAL A 94 -18.79 6.15 -20.54
N HIS A 95 -17.74 6.91 -20.25
CA HIS A 95 -16.60 7.06 -21.16
C HIS A 95 -15.31 7.37 -20.39
N THR A 96 -14.20 7.30 -21.11
CA THR A 96 -12.90 7.87 -20.73
C THR A 96 -12.50 8.87 -21.80
N ASP A 97 -11.88 9.97 -21.38
CA ASP A 97 -11.34 11.00 -22.29
C ASP A 97 -9.90 10.70 -22.73
N SER A 98 -9.35 9.54 -22.34
CA SER A 98 -7.99 9.11 -22.64
C SER A 98 -7.96 7.91 -23.59
N GLN A 99 -6.96 7.86 -24.47
CA GLN A 99 -6.67 6.74 -25.39
C GLN A 99 -5.53 5.85 -24.84
N GLY A 100 -5.51 5.61 -23.53
CA GLY A 100 -4.54 4.72 -22.86
C GLY A 100 -3.60 5.40 -21.87
N ASP A 101 -3.61 6.73 -21.78
CA ASP A 101 -2.94 7.45 -20.70
C ASP A 101 -3.71 7.27 -19.39
N ASP A 102 -2.98 7.08 -18.29
CA ASP A 102 -3.55 6.88 -16.96
C ASP A 102 -4.04 8.18 -16.30
N VAL A 103 -3.62 9.32 -16.86
CA VAL A 103 -3.88 10.67 -16.34
C VAL A 103 -4.18 11.62 -17.49
N THR A 104 -5.38 12.17 -17.47
CA THR A 104 -5.77 13.33 -18.28
C THR A 104 -6.48 14.29 -17.34
N LEU A 105 -6.04 15.54 -17.29
CA LEU A 105 -6.55 16.51 -16.32
C LEU A 105 -7.45 17.53 -16.99
N ALA A 106 -8.64 17.73 -16.42
CA ALA A 106 -9.56 18.78 -16.83
C ALA A 106 -10.04 19.59 -15.62
N VAL A 107 -10.01 20.92 -15.75
CA VAL A 107 -10.57 21.81 -14.74
C VAL A 107 -12.02 22.10 -15.08
N ASN A 108 -12.90 21.85 -14.12
CA ASN A 108 -14.31 22.13 -14.21
C ASN A 108 -14.70 23.12 -13.12
N ILE A 109 -15.53 24.11 -13.46
CA ILE A 109 -16.12 25.05 -12.51
C ILE A 109 -17.63 24.86 -12.59
N ALA A 110 -18.24 24.38 -11.52
CA ALA A 110 -19.68 24.22 -11.44
C ALA A 110 -20.35 25.58 -11.26
N LEU A 111 -21.04 26.11 -12.28
CA LEU A 111 -21.84 27.32 -12.07
C LEU A 111 -23.09 26.99 -11.23
N ASN A 112 -23.68 25.82 -11.50
CA ASN A 112 -24.67 25.19 -10.65
C ASN A 112 -24.46 23.66 -10.64
N MET A 113 -25.05 23.00 -9.64
CA MET A 113 -25.17 21.55 -9.56
C MET A 113 -26.55 21.22 -8.96
N PRO A 114 -27.61 21.14 -9.78
CA PRO A 114 -28.98 20.94 -9.29
C PRO A 114 -29.14 19.64 -8.50
N GLU A 115 -30.08 19.63 -7.56
CA GLU A 115 -30.48 18.40 -6.86
C GLU A 115 -31.02 17.37 -7.87
N GLY A 116 -30.53 16.13 -7.81
CA GLY A 116 -30.81 15.11 -8.82
C GLY A 116 -29.80 15.06 -9.98
N CYS A 117 -28.86 16.00 -10.06
CA CYS A 117 -27.69 15.86 -10.93
C CYS A 117 -26.59 15.07 -10.23
N GLU A 118 -26.02 14.08 -10.91
CA GLU A 118 -24.97 13.24 -10.36
C GLU A 118 -23.81 13.09 -11.34
N PHE A 119 -22.60 13.22 -10.82
CA PHE A 119 -21.36 12.99 -11.56
C PHE A 119 -20.60 11.87 -10.87
N TRP A 120 -20.49 10.72 -11.53
CA TRP A 120 -19.83 9.53 -11.04
C TRP A 120 -18.50 9.29 -11.77
N ILE A 121 -17.46 8.89 -11.04
CA ILE A 121 -16.13 8.55 -11.56
C ILE A 121 -15.64 7.23 -10.94
N ASP A 122 -14.62 6.63 -11.57
CA ASP A 122 -14.02 5.35 -11.19
C ASP A 122 -15.05 4.21 -11.27
N THR A 123 -15.97 4.30 -12.24
CA THR A 123 -16.92 3.23 -12.55
C THR A 123 -16.22 2.11 -13.31
N ASN A 124 -16.89 0.96 -13.41
CA ASN A 124 -16.51 -0.03 -14.41
C ASN A 124 -16.77 0.50 -15.83
N PRO A 125 -16.20 -0.11 -16.88
CA PRO A 125 -16.43 0.30 -18.27
C PRO A 125 -17.90 0.28 -18.70
N ASP A 126 -18.73 -0.54 -18.06
CA ASP A 126 -20.18 -0.63 -18.29
C ASP A 126 -21.01 0.37 -17.45
N GLY A 127 -20.35 1.18 -16.61
CA GLY A 127 -20.99 2.14 -15.70
C GLY A 127 -21.42 1.59 -14.35
N SER A 128 -21.30 0.28 -14.13
CA SER A 128 -21.59 -0.30 -12.82
C SER A 128 -20.61 0.21 -11.76
N HIS A 129 -21.10 0.33 -10.53
CA HIS A 129 -20.30 0.80 -9.40
C HIS A 129 -19.39 -0.32 -8.88
N ASN A 130 -18.19 0.06 -8.47
CA ASN A 130 -17.24 -0.77 -7.74
C ASN A 130 -16.84 -0.07 -6.42
N GLU A 131 -15.94 -0.68 -5.67
CA GLU A 131 -15.50 -0.24 -4.34
C GLU A 131 -14.75 1.10 -4.35
N TYR A 132 -14.34 1.58 -5.52
CA TYR A 132 -13.69 2.86 -5.73
C TYR A 132 -14.57 3.86 -6.49
N THR A 133 -15.77 3.47 -6.91
CA THR A 133 -16.70 4.38 -7.58
C THR A 133 -17.15 5.47 -6.62
N GLN A 134 -17.04 6.72 -7.06
CA GLN A 134 -17.35 7.88 -6.23
C GLN A 134 -18.24 8.86 -6.98
N LYS A 135 -19.20 9.43 -6.26
CA LYS A 135 -19.93 10.63 -6.69
C LYS A 135 -19.05 11.84 -6.37
N ILE A 136 -18.75 12.66 -7.37
CA ILE A 136 -17.95 13.87 -7.18
C ILE A 136 -18.73 14.85 -6.29
N PRO A 137 -18.19 15.27 -5.13
CA PRO A 137 -18.90 16.08 -4.15
C PRO A 137 -18.87 17.58 -4.52
N VAL A 138 -19.38 17.92 -5.70
CA VAL A 138 -19.37 19.30 -6.22
C VAL A 138 -20.71 19.99 -6.00
N THR A 139 -20.66 21.26 -5.62
CA THR A 139 -21.80 22.18 -5.51
C THR A 139 -21.58 23.41 -6.38
N GLY A 140 -22.64 24.21 -6.60
CA GLY A 140 -22.53 25.45 -7.38
C GLY A 140 -21.52 26.43 -6.78
N GLY A 141 -20.71 27.04 -7.65
CA GLY A 141 -19.62 27.95 -7.30
C GLY A 141 -18.26 27.28 -7.08
N GLN A 142 -18.16 25.94 -7.12
CA GLN A 142 -16.90 25.23 -6.85
C GLN A 142 -16.12 24.90 -8.13
N ALA A 143 -14.80 25.07 -8.06
CA ALA A 143 -13.85 24.57 -9.05
C ALA A 143 -13.27 23.23 -8.59
N PHE A 144 -13.09 22.29 -9.52
CA PHE A 144 -12.48 20.99 -9.26
C PHE A 144 -11.60 20.55 -10.43
N LEU A 145 -10.51 19.86 -10.10
CA LEU A 145 -9.62 19.21 -11.04
C LEU A 145 -9.94 17.72 -11.06
N LEU A 146 -10.21 17.18 -12.24
CA LEU A 146 -10.62 15.78 -12.40
C LEU A 146 -9.64 15.03 -13.29
N ASN A 147 -9.28 13.81 -12.91
CA ASN A 147 -8.64 12.85 -13.82
C ASN A 147 -9.70 12.19 -14.72
N ASN A 148 -9.97 12.76 -15.89
CA ASN A 148 -10.96 12.24 -16.83
C ASN A 148 -10.45 11.05 -17.67
N ALA A 149 -9.25 10.53 -17.40
CA ALA A 149 -8.79 9.26 -17.94
C ALA A 149 -9.50 8.04 -17.30
N LYS A 150 -10.16 8.22 -16.15
CA LYS A 150 -10.96 7.17 -15.51
C LYS A 150 -12.37 7.14 -16.05
N PHE A 151 -13.00 5.97 -16.08
CA PHE A 151 -14.39 5.85 -16.53
C PHE A 151 -15.32 6.67 -15.65
N HIS A 152 -16.15 7.48 -16.29
CA HIS A 152 -17.05 8.39 -15.62
C HIS A 152 -18.31 8.65 -16.45
N TYR A 153 -19.37 9.09 -15.77
CA TYR A 153 -20.63 9.50 -16.40
C TYR A 153 -21.29 10.63 -15.60
N VAL A 154 -22.21 11.36 -16.27
CA VAL A 154 -23.01 12.40 -15.63
C VAL A 154 -24.47 12.18 -16.00
N VAL A 155 -25.37 12.27 -15.03
CA VAL A 155 -26.82 12.22 -15.26
C VAL A 155 -27.47 13.42 -14.62
N ASN A 156 -28.39 14.08 -15.32
CA ASN A 156 -29.19 15.17 -14.78
C ASN A 156 -30.65 14.73 -14.66
N ASN A 157 -31.04 14.20 -13.49
CA ASN A 157 -32.43 13.84 -13.21
C ASN A 157 -33.24 14.99 -12.61
N SER A 158 -32.70 16.21 -12.62
CA SER A 158 -33.42 17.41 -12.16
C SER A 158 -34.30 17.99 -13.26
N ASP A 159 -35.13 18.97 -12.91
CA ASP A 159 -35.90 19.80 -13.83
C ASP A 159 -35.13 21.05 -14.32
N THR A 160 -33.88 21.20 -13.88
CA THR A 160 -33.07 22.40 -14.09
C THR A 160 -31.81 22.06 -14.91
N PRO A 161 -31.43 22.85 -15.93
CA PRO A 161 -30.18 22.63 -16.65
C PRO A 161 -28.96 22.72 -15.72
N ARG A 162 -28.04 21.77 -15.84
CA ARG A 162 -26.72 21.84 -15.18
C ARG A 162 -25.73 22.51 -16.13
N ILE A 163 -25.00 23.52 -15.66
CA ILE A 163 -24.03 24.29 -16.44
C ILE A 163 -22.71 24.36 -15.68
N HIS A 164 -21.64 23.88 -16.32
CA HIS A 164 -20.26 24.08 -15.84
C HIS A 164 -19.45 24.87 -16.87
N VAL A 165 -18.39 25.52 -16.42
CA VAL A 165 -17.32 26.04 -17.28
C VAL A 165 -16.17 25.05 -17.28
N ILE A 166 -15.63 24.73 -18.45
CA ILE A 166 -14.43 23.89 -18.58
C ILE A 166 -13.37 24.68 -19.35
N PHE A 167 -12.15 24.70 -18.85
CA PHE A 167 -11.00 25.24 -19.58
C PHE A 167 -9.85 24.24 -19.69
N HIS A 168 -9.08 24.38 -20.77
CA HIS A 168 -7.85 23.62 -21.04
C HIS A 168 -6.71 24.62 -21.17
N GLY A 169 -5.93 24.80 -20.10
CA GLY A 169 -4.88 25.80 -20.02
C GLY A 169 -4.11 25.69 -18.70
N PRO A 170 -3.06 26.50 -18.52
CA PRO A 170 -2.24 26.46 -17.31
C PRO A 170 -3.04 26.94 -16.10
N LEU A 171 -2.88 26.27 -14.96
CA LEU A 171 -3.40 26.76 -13.69
C LEU A 171 -2.48 27.84 -13.11
N ARG A 172 -3.05 28.80 -12.38
CA ARG A 172 -2.29 29.84 -11.65
C ARG A 172 -1.75 29.37 -10.30
N CYS A 173 -2.06 28.14 -9.88
CA CYS A 173 -1.42 27.49 -8.74
C CYS A 173 -0.23 26.63 -9.18
N SER A 174 0.71 26.44 -8.27
CA SER A 174 1.85 25.55 -8.45
C SER A 174 1.45 24.07 -8.32
N ASP A 175 2.23 23.18 -8.92
CA ASP A 175 2.06 21.72 -8.76
C ASP A 175 2.09 21.31 -7.28
N LYS A 176 2.91 21.98 -6.47
CA LYS A 176 2.98 21.72 -5.02
C LYS A 176 1.65 22.04 -4.33
N GLU A 177 1.06 23.21 -4.59
CA GLU A 177 -0.23 23.59 -3.99
C GLU A 177 -1.36 22.63 -4.43
N LEU A 178 -1.37 22.21 -5.69
CA LEU A 178 -2.32 21.21 -6.19
C LEU A 178 -2.16 19.86 -5.49
N LEU A 179 -0.93 19.39 -5.35
CA LEU A 179 -0.63 18.13 -4.67
C LEU A 179 -1.00 18.19 -3.18
N ASP A 180 -0.70 19.29 -2.51
CA ASP A 180 -1.04 19.48 -1.09
C ASP A 180 -2.56 19.52 -0.89
N ALA A 181 -3.29 20.26 -1.74
CA ALA A 181 -4.76 20.29 -1.70
C ALA A 181 -5.36 18.90 -1.99
N ALA A 182 -4.83 18.18 -2.98
CA ALA A 182 -5.27 16.82 -3.29
C ALA A 182 -4.99 15.85 -2.12
N ARG A 183 -3.83 15.97 -1.46
CA ARG A 183 -3.46 15.15 -0.30
C ARG A 183 -4.40 15.41 0.88
N GLU A 184 -4.67 16.68 1.17
CA GLU A 184 -5.60 17.08 2.22
C GLU A 184 -7.01 16.54 1.96
N GLN A 185 -7.55 16.76 0.76
CA GLN A 185 -8.87 16.29 0.36
C GLN A 185 -9.01 14.75 0.47
N ASN A 186 -7.97 14.00 0.09
CA ASN A 186 -8.00 12.55 0.09
C ASN A 186 -7.56 11.94 1.44
N GLY A 187 -7.25 12.76 2.45
CA GLY A 187 -6.70 12.28 3.73
C GLY A 187 -5.36 11.55 3.58
N THR A 188 -4.65 11.77 2.47
CA THR A 188 -3.36 11.16 2.16
C THR A 188 -2.24 12.14 2.49
N GLY A 189 -2.06 12.41 3.78
CA GLY A 189 -1.16 13.45 4.27
C GLY A 189 0.33 13.27 3.93
N TYR A 190 0.73 12.18 3.27
CA TYR A 190 2.10 11.94 2.84
C TYR A 190 2.16 11.02 1.60
N GLU A 191 3.20 11.21 0.78
CA GLU A 191 3.38 10.55 -0.52
C GLU A 191 3.31 9.02 -0.45
N LYS A 192 3.94 8.42 0.56
CA LYS A 192 3.95 6.96 0.77
C LYS A 192 2.53 6.38 0.91
N GLY A 193 1.62 7.13 1.54
CA GLY A 193 0.19 6.80 1.64
C GLY A 193 -0.49 6.76 0.28
N VAL A 194 -0.26 7.78 -0.54
CA VAL A 194 -0.80 7.86 -1.90
C VAL A 194 -0.33 6.67 -2.75
N ILE A 195 0.97 6.37 -2.70
CA ILE A 195 1.57 5.27 -3.47
C ILE A 195 0.96 3.93 -3.07
N ASN A 196 0.84 3.66 -1.77
CA ASN A 196 0.20 2.45 -1.28
C ASN A 196 -1.27 2.36 -1.72
N SER A 197 -2.06 3.44 -1.54
CA SER A 197 -3.46 3.47 -1.99
C SER A 197 -3.60 3.24 -3.49
N LEU A 198 -2.70 3.80 -4.30
CA LEU A 198 -2.71 3.62 -5.75
C LEU A 198 -2.40 2.17 -6.14
N VAL A 199 -1.36 1.56 -5.54
CA VAL A 199 -1.03 0.15 -5.79
C VAL A 199 -2.18 -0.76 -5.39
N VAL A 200 -2.74 -0.56 -4.20
CA VAL A 200 -3.86 -1.35 -3.70
C VAL A 200 -5.07 -1.23 -4.63
N LYS A 201 -5.43 -0.01 -5.05
CA LYS A 201 -6.51 0.24 -6.01
C LYS A 201 -6.27 -0.48 -7.33
N LYS A 202 -5.12 -0.24 -7.96
CA LYS A 202 -4.75 -0.85 -9.25
C LYS A 202 -4.82 -2.38 -9.19
N SER A 203 -4.19 -2.97 -8.18
CA SER A 203 -4.15 -4.44 -7.99
C SER A 203 -5.55 -5.02 -7.80
N PHE A 204 -6.39 -4.36 -6.99
CA PHE A 204 -7.75 -4.81 -6.73
C PHE A 204 -8.68 -4.68 -7.95
N LEU A 205 -8.40 -3.73 -8.84
CA LEU A 205 -9.08 -3.57 -10.12
C LEU A 205 -8.51 -4.50 -11.21
N GLY A 206 -7.55 -5.37 -10.87
CA GLY A 206 -6.98 -6.36 -11.79
C GLY A 206 -5.81 -5.82 -12.63
N GLU A 207 -5.36 -4.59 -12.38
CA GLU A 207 -4.19 -4.02 -13.05
C GLU A 207 -2.92 -4.65 -12.50
N LYS A 208 -2.11 -5.24 -13.39
CA LYS A 208 -0.79 -5.76 -13.04
C LYS A 208 0.20 -4.61 -12.91
N ILE A 209 1.00 -4.65 -11.85
CA ILE A 209 2.04 -3.65 -11.63
C ILE A 209 3.37 -4.32 -11.96
N SER A 210 4.08 -3.74 -12.92
CA SER A 210 5.37 -4.28 -13.31
C SER A 210 6.40 -4.05 -12.20
N HIS A 211 7.23 -5.07 -11.91
CA HIS A 211 8.26 -4.99 -10.87
C HIS A 211 9.37 -3.99 -11.21
N ASP A 212 9.57 -3.69 -12.49
CA ASP A 212 10.50 -2.67 -12.98
C ASP A 212 9.89 -1.25 -12.99
N SER A 213 8.62 -1.11 -12.63
CA SER A 213 7.96 0.19 -12.61
C SER A 213 8.42 1.03 -11.42
N LYS A 214 8.57 2.34 -11.66
CA LYS A 214 8.83 3.32 -10.59
C LYS A 214 7.80 3.20 -9.46
N LEU A 215 6.53 2.97 -9.80
CA LEU A 215 5.45 2.80 -8.82
C LEU A 215 5.71 1.62 -7.88
N TYR A 216 6.08 0.46 -8.40
CA TYR A 216 6.40 -0.72 -7.58
C TYR A 216 7.62 -0.46 -6.69
N SER A 217 8.70 0.09 -7.27
CA SER A 217 9.90 0.44 -6.49
C SER A 217 9.60 1.45 -5.39
N GLN A 218 8.78 2.46 -5.65
CA GLN A 218 8.39 3.42 -4.62
C GLN A 218 7.48 2.77 -3.56
N TRP A 219 6.60 1.85 -3.94
CA TRP A 219 5.71 1.16 -3.02
C TRP A 219 6.45 0.25 -2.04
N ILE A 220 7.35 -0.61 -2.52
CA ILE A 220 8.15 -1.47 -1.64
C ILE A 220 9.09 -0.67 -0.72
N THR A 221 9.44 0.56 -1.13
CA THR A 221 10.27 1.46 -0.32
C THR A 221 9.46 2.44 0.54
N ALA A 222 8.13 2.46 0.41
CA ALA A 222 7.24 3.31 1.20
C ALA A 222 7.27 2.94 2.71
N GLY A 223 7.68 1.73 3.05
CA GLY A 223 7.91 1.31 4.43
C GLY A 223 6.62 0.96 5.19
N ILE A 224 6.71 0.90 6.52
CA ILE A 224 5.74 0.27 7.43
C ILE A 224 4.60 1.19 7.91
N HIS A 225 4.41 2.36 7.29
CA HIS A 225 3.64 3.44 7.90
C HIS A 225 2.20 3.58 7.41
N THR A 226 1.82 2.84 6.36
CA THR A 226 0.51 2.90 5.73
C THR A 226 -0.23 1.59 5.94
N PRO A 227 -1.55 1.60 6.24
CA PRO A 227 -2.37 0.40 6.16
C PRO A 227 -2.23 -0.23 4.77
N LEU A 228 -1.68 -1.44 4.69
CA LEU A 228 -1.39 -2.11 3.42
C LEU A 228 -2.65 -2.62 2.70
N LEU A 229 -3.77 -2.70 3.41
CA LEU A 229 -5.04 -3.14 2.89
C LEU A 229 -6.16 -2.11 3.19
N PRO A 230 -7.20 -2.02 2.34
CA PRO A 230 -8.36 -1.19 2.61
C PRO A 230 -9.13 -1.67 3.84
N LYS A 231 -9.87 -0.76 4.51
CA LYS A 231 -10.67 -1.07 5.72
C LYS A 231 -11.74 -2.15 5.52
N PHE A 232 -12.24 -2.31 4.29
CA PHE A 232 -13.22 -3.37 3.96
C PHE A 232 -12.56 -4.75 3.80
N MET A 233 -11.25 -4.87 4.00
CA MET A 233 -10.52 -6.12 4.03
C MET A 233 -9.96 -6.37 5.43
N LYS A 234 -9.93 -7.64 5.84
CA LYS A 234 -9.34 -8.05 7.11
C LYS A 234 -8.43 -9.25 6.92
N THR A 235 -7.25 -9.21 7.52
CA THR A 235 -6.35 -10.35 7.57
C THR A 235 -6.44 -11.04 8.92
N VAL A 236 -6.52 -12.38 8.90
CA VAL A 236 -6.42 -13.22 10.09
C VAL A 236 -5.30 -14.24 9.94
N LEU A 237 -4.54 -14.42 11.02
CA LEU A 237 -3.60 -15.51 11.16
C LEU A 237 -4.26 -16.64 11.95
N LEU A 238 -4.47 -17.78 11.29
CA LEU A 238 -5.14 -18.94 11.85
C LEU A 238 -4.14 -19.93 12.46
N PHE A 239 -4.42 -20.39 13.68
CA PHE A 239 -3.56 -21.34 14.40
C PHE A 239 -4.35 -22.32 15.27
N ASP A 240 -3.67 -23.35 15.77
CA ASP A 240 -4.21 -24.34 16.72
C ASP A 240 -3.14 -24.70 17.76
N ASP A 241 -3.20 -24.08 18.94
CA ASP A 241 -2.22 -24.27 20.02
C ASP A 241 -2.39 -25.61 20.77
N GLN A 242 -3.37 -26.46 20.41
CA GLN A 242 -3.61 -27.73 21.10
C GLN A 242 -2.56 -28.81 20.80
N LYS A 243 -1.75 -28.64 19.75
CA LYS A 243 -0.77 -29.63 19.29
C LYS A 243 0.63 -29.03 19.21
N ASN A 244 1.55 -29.59 20.01
CA ASN A 244 2.97 -29.24 20.04
C ASN A 244 3.25 -27.72 20.12
N PRO A 245 3.10 -27.12 21.32
CA PRO A 245 3.15 -25.66 21.51
C PRO A 245 4.43 -25.00 20.98
N GLU A 246 5.58 -25.65 21.08
CA GLU A 246 6.86 -25.11 20.59
C GLU A 246 6.90 -25.00 19.06
N VAL A 247 6.42 -26.05 18.36
CA VAL A 247 6.36 -26.04 16.89
C VAL A 247 5.33 -25.03 16.41
N MET A 248 4.20 -24.91 17.10
CA MET A 248 3.19 -23.91 16.77
C MET A 248 3.68 -22.48 17.04
N HIS A 249 4.44 -22.27 18.12
CA HIS A 249 5.08 -20.99 18.42
C HIS A 249 6.03 -20.56 17.29
N GLU A 250 6.89 -21.47 16.83
CA GLU A 250 7.79 -21.23 15.69
C GLU A 250 7.00 -20.92 14.40
N ALA A 251 5.99 -21.73 14.07
CA ALA A 251 5.20 -21.57 12.86
C ALA A 251 4.39 -20.27 12.84
N LYS A 252 3.81 -19.89 13.99
CA LYS A 252 3.04 -18.66 14.17
C LYS A 252 3.94 -17.43 14.12
N HIS A 253 4.93 -17.37 15.00
CA HIS A 253 5.70 -16.14 15.22
C HIS A 253 6.89 -16.02 14.25
N TYR A 254 7.75 -17.02 14.23
CA TYR A 254 9.02 -16.94 13.50
C TYR A 254 8.87 -17.25 12.01
N ILE A 255 7.81 -17.93 11.58
CA ILE A 255 7.58 -18.18 10.15
C ILE A 255 6.54 -17.22 9.60
N THR A 256 5.30 -17.27 10.08
CA THR A 256 4.20 -16.53 9.44
C THR A 256 4.21 -15.06 9.79
N GLN A 257 4.17 -14.67 11.06
CA GLN A 257 4.13 -13.24 11.43
C GLN A 257 5.36 -12.47 10.94
N ALA A 258 6.55 -13.07 11.06
CA ALA A 258 7.78 -12.47 10.57
C ALA A 258 7.75 -12.22 9.05
N SER A 259 7.28 -13.20 8.26
CA SER A 259 7.29 -13.12 6.80
C SER A 259 6.22 -12.20 6.19
N ILE A 260 5.10 -11.98 6.89
CA ILE A 260 4.05 -11.06 6.44
C ILE A 260 4.20 -9.64 7.00
N PHE A 261 5.15 -9.38 7.90
CA PHE A 261 5.40 -8.04 8.44
C PHE A 261 5.65 -7.02 7.31
N PRO A 262 5.02 -5.82 7.33
CA PRO A 262 4.26 -5.20 8.43
C PRO A 262 2.73 -5.36 8.32
N LEU A 263 2.23 -6.38 7.60
CA LEU A 263 0.79 -6.59 7.42
C LEU A 263 0.07 -6.72 8.77
N GLU A 264 -0.89 -5.82 9.01
CA GLU A 264 -1.80 -5.89 10.14
C GLU A 264 -2.67 -7.13 10.03
N HIS A 265 -2.78 -7.87 11.13
CA HIS A 265 -3.56 -9.10 11.18
C HIS A 265 -4.09 -9.35 12.60
N GLU A 266 -5.19 -10.08 12.69
CA GLU A 266 -5.74 -10.57 13.95
C GLU A 266 -5.39 -12.05 14.14
N LEU A 267 -4.97 -12.42 15.36
CA LEU A 267 -4.75 -13.80 15.72
C LEU A 267 -6.10 -14.47 15.99
N CYS A 268 -6.38 -15.60 15.32
CA CYS A 268 -7.62 -16.35 15.53
C CYS A 268 -7.33 -17.85 15.62
N GLU A 269 -7.72 -18.48 16.74
CA GLU A 269 -7.76 -19.94 16.78
C GLU A 269 -8.87 -20.46 15.85
N TYR A 270 -8.64 -21.59 15.18
CA TYR A 270 -9.64 -22.16 14.26
C TYR A 270 -11.03 -22.37 14.90
N ARG A 271 -11.08 -22.73 16.19
CA ARG A 271 -12.35 -22.93 16.92
C ARG A 271 -13.19 -21.66 17.10
N HIS A 272 -12.59 -20.48 16.91
CA HIS A 272 -13.25 -19.18 17.05
C HIS A 272 -13.52 -18.51 15.70
N LEU A 273 -13.13 -19.15 14.59
CA LEU A 273 -13.20 -18.55 13.27
C LEU A 273 -14.65 -18.20 12.89
N ASP A 274 -15.61 -19.11 13.05
CA ASP A 274 -17.01 -18.85 12.67
C ASP A 274 -17.60 -17.62 13.39
N THR A 275 -17.36 -17.49 14.70
CA THR A 275 -17.77 -16.30 15.48
C THR A 275 -17.09 -15.03 14.96
N LYS A 276 -15.80 -15.12 14.60
CA LYS A 276 -15.06 -13.99 14.03
C LYS A 276 -15.56 -13.57 12.65
N LEU A 277 -16.00 -14.51 11.81
CA LEU A 277 -16.62 -14.19 10.52
C LEU A 277 -17.87 -13.32 10.71
N GLU A 278 -18.71 -13.66 11.69
CA GLU A 278 -19.89 -12.87 12.02
C GLU A 278 -19.52 -11.46 12.51
N GLU A 279 -18.54 -11.34 13.42
CA GLU A 279 -18.04 -10.05 13.91
C GLU A 279 -17.49 -9.17 12.75
N PHE A 280 -16.70 -9.76 11.85
CA PHE A 280 -16.15 -9.05 10.70
C PHE A 280 -17.24 -8.63 9.71
N HIS A 281 -18.19 -9.51 9.41
CA HIS A 281 -19.30 -9.18 8.53
C HIS A 281 -20.14 -8.02 9.11
N GLN A 282 -20.47 -8.06 10.40
CA GLN A 282 -21.23 -7.01 11.09
C GLN A 282 -20.48 -5.67 11.16
N SER A 283 -19.14 -5.69 11.17
CA SER A 283 -18.32 -4.47 11.13
C SER A 283 -18.06 -3.93 9.72
N GLY A 284 -18.70 -4.50 8.69
CA GLY A 284 -18.60 -4.03 7.31
C GLY A 284 -17.38 -4.54 6.54
N VAL A 285 -16.72 -5.59 7.04
CA VAL A 285 -15.67 -6.28 6.28
C VAL A 285 -16.31 -7.03 5.12
N ARG A 286 -15.79 -6.80 3.91
CA ARG A 286 -16.20 -7.47 2.67
C ARG A 286 -15.34 -8.69 2.38
N TYR A 287 -14.02 -8.59 2.55
CA TYR A 287 -13.08 -9.67 2.25
C TYR A 287 -12.26 -10.08 3.47
N LEU A 288 -12.25 -11.37 3.78
CA LEU A 288 -11.34 -11.97 4.74
C LEU A 288 -10.18 -12.62 4.00
N ILE A 289 -8.95 -12.36 4.45
CA ILE A 289 -7.73 -13.03 4.02
C ILE A 289 -7.23 -13.86 5.20
N ALA A 290 -7.37 -15.17 5.12
CA ALA A 290 -6.95 -16.10 6.16
C ALA A 290 -5.61 -16.76 5.79
N ILE A 291 -4.64 -16.66 6.71
CA ILE A 291 -3.28 -17.19 6.56
C ILE A 291 -3.03 -18.19 7.68
N GLY A 292 -2.76 -19.45 7.36
CA GLY A 292 -2.43 -20.46 8.37
C GLY A 292 -1.02 -20.30 8.91
N ALA A 293 -0.85 -20.51 10.22
CA ALA A 293 0.45 -20.59 10.88
C ALA A 293 1.36 -21.63 10.19
N GLY A 294 2.60 -21.25 9.92
CA GLY A 294 3.54 -22.00 9.09
C GLY A 294 3.58 -21.58 7.62
N THR A 295 2.71 -20.67 7.19
CA THR A 295 2.82 -20.03 5.86
C THR A 295 3.97 -19.04 5.85
N TYR A 296 4.92 -19.22 4.96
CA TYR A 296 6.08 -18.35 4.73
C TYR A 296 5.89 -17.57 3.43
N CYS A 297 5.98 -16.24 3.49
CA CYS A 297 5.94 -15.35 2.33
C CYS A 297 7.31 -14.75 2.07
N GLU A 298 7.90 -15.00 0.90
CA GLU A 298 9.26 -14.49 0.59
C GLU A 298 9.28 -12.96 0.43
N SER A 299 8.18 -12.39 -0.06
CA SER A 299 7.97 -10.94 -0.17
C SER A 299 6.53 -10.62 0.23
N PHE A 300 6.35 -9.86 1.31
CA PHE A 300 5.02 -9.43 1.76
C PHE A 300 4.34 -8.55 0.69
N ALA A 301 5.09 -7.71 -0.02
CA ALA A 301 4.55 -6.82 -1.05
C ALA A 301 4.00 -7.62 -2.24
N ASP A 302 4.77 -8.61 -2.72
CA ASP A 302 4.28 -9.52 -3.76
C ASP A 302 3.07 -10.30 -3.28
N PHE A 303 3.10 -10.78 -2.04
CA PHE A 303 1.98 -11.52 -1.48
C PHE A 303 0.70 -10.67 -1.45
N ILE A 304 0.78 -9.41 -1.03
CA ILE A 304 -0.37 -8.48 -1.02
C ILE A 304 -0.85 -8.18 -2.44
N HIS A 305 0.06 -7.80 -3.35
CA HIS A 305 -0.29 -7.51 -4.74
C HIS A 305 -1.03 -8.70 -5.40
N ASN A 306 -0.48 -9.90 -5.27
CA ASN A 306 -1.04 -11.11 -5.84
C ASN A 306 -2.33 -11.56 -5.12
N THR A 307 -2.49 -11.28 -3.83
CA THR A 307 -3.75 -11.50 -3.11
C THR A 307 -4.86 -10.59 -3.61
N LEU A 308 -4.56 -9.33 -3.92
CA LEU A 308 -5.53 -8.38 -4.49
C LEU A 308 -5.94 -8.78 -5.92
N LEU A 309 -4.99 -9.23 -6.75
CA LEU A 309 -5.30 -9.80 -8.07
C LEU A 309 -6.17 -11.06 -7.97
N ALA A 310 -5.90 -11.91 -6.98
CA ALA A 310 -6.73 -13.08 -6.70
C ALA A 310 -8.16 -12.70 -6.31
N ILE A 311 -8.36 -11.65 -5.50
CA ILE A 311 -9.70 -11.12 -5.18
C ILE A 311 -10.40 -10.60 -6.44
N HIS A 312 -9.69 -9.87 -7.31
CA HIS A 312 -10.23 -9.43 -8.60
C HIS A 312 -10.75 -10.61 -9.43
N GLU A 313 -9.94 -11.68 -9.56
CA GLU A 313 -10.32 -12.90 -10.28
C GLU A 313 -11.53 -13.59 -9.63
N MET A 314 -11.57 -13.63 -8.30
CA MET A 314 -12.69 -14.18 -7.53
C MET A 314 -14.00 -13.43 -7.83
N LYS A 315 -13.95 -12.09 -7.89
CA LYS A 315 -15.09 -11.24 -8.27
C LYS A 315 -15.54 -11.47 -9.70
N ALA A 316 -14.60 -11.49 -10.65
CA ALA A 316 -14.89 -11.71 -12.06
C ALA A 316 -15.58 -13.06 -12.33
N ASN A 317 -15.31 -14.06 -11.50
CA ASN A 317 -15.92 -15.39 -11.58
C ASN A 317 -17.12 -15.58 -10.62
N ASN A 318 -17.58 -14.50 -9.97
CA ASN A 318 -18.69 -14.54 -8.99
C ASN A 318 -18.48 -15.56 -7.86
N SER A 319 -17.23 -15.84 -7.50
CA SER A 319 -16.86 -16.90 -6.57
C SER A 319 -16.93 -16.41 -5.11
N PRO A 320 -17.49 -17.20 -4.17
CA PRO A 320 -17.58 -16.82 -2.76
C PRO A 320 -16.25 -16.96 -2.02
N ALA A 321 -15.35 -17.80 -2.52
CA ALA A 321 -14.08 -18.07 -1.88
C ALA A 321 -13.02 -18.52 -2.88
N MET A 322 -11.77 -18.21 -2.54
CA MET A 322 -10.59 -18.74 -3.21
C MET A 322 -9.69 -19.37 -2.16
N ALA A 323 -9.36 -20.65 -2.32
CA ALA A 323 -8.59 -21.38 -1.30
C ALA A 323 -7.59 -22.32 -1.95
N HIS A 324 -6.62 -22.81 -1.18
CA HIS A 324 -5.80 -23.93 -1.67
C HIS A 324 -6.64 -25.22 -1.62
N ILE A 325 -7.45 -25.47 -2.65
CA ILE A 325 -8.41 -26.59 -2.68
C ILE A 325 -7.68 -27.91 -2.94
N ILE A 326 -7.98 -28.92 -2.13
CA ILE A 326 -7.51 -30.29 -2.26
C ILE A 326 -8.71 -31.22 -2.53
N ASP A 327 -8.59 -32.08 -3.55
CA ASP A 327 -9.56 -33.08 -3.98
C ASP A 327 -8.85 -34.43 -4.25
N HIS A 328 -8.71 -35.25 -3.21
CA HIS A 328 -8.14 -36.60 -3.30
C HIS A 328 -9.21 -37.67 -3.53
N LYS A 329 -9.77 -37.74 -4.74
CA LYS A 329 -10.78 -38.78 -5.07
C LYS A 329 -10.31 -40.23 -4.85
N ASP A 330 -9.01 -40.48 -4.84
CA ASP A 330 -8.43 -41.81 -4.62
C ASP A 330 -8.46 -42.25 -3.14
N ARG A 331 -8.68 -41.32 -2.20
CA ARG A 331 -8.91 -41.66 -0.79
C ARG A 331 -10.40 -41.94 -0.63
N LYS A 332 -10.74 -43.22 -0.36
CA LYS A 332 -12.11 -43.78 -0.44
C LYS A 332 -13.24 -43.05 0.30
N GLU A 333 -12.96 -42.01 1.09
CA GLU A 333 -13.96 -41.31 1.92
C GLU A 333 -13.66 -39.80 2.07
N GLY A 334 -12.66 -39.24 1.37
CA GLY A 334 -12.25 -37.84 1.55
C GLY A 334 -13.00 -36.88 0.63
N LEU A 335 -13.75 -35.94 1.19
CA LEU A 335 -14.38 -34.87 0.42
C LEU A 335 -13.39 -33.74 0.12
N PRO A 336 -13.65 -32.90 -0.91
CA PRO A 336 -12.85 -31.70 -1.13
C PRO A 336 -12.80 -30.80 0.11
N TYR A 337 -11.63 -30.23 0.39
CA TYR A 337 -11.42 -29.30 1.49
C TYR A 337 -10.42 -28.19 1.13
N PHE A 338 -10.38 -27.13 1.93
CA PHE A 338 -9.33 -26.11 1.88
C PHE A 338 -8.12 -26.59 2.67
N HIS A 339 -6.94 -26.55 2.06
CA HIS A 339 -5.70 -26.65 2.82
C HIS A 339 -5.55 -25.42 3.71
N GLU A 340 -5.18 -25.65 4.97
CA GLU A 340 -5.04 -24.66 6.04
C GLU A 340 -4.02 -23.54 5.78
N GLN A 341 -3.23 -23.64 4.71
CA GLN A 341 -2.25 -22.63 4.30
C GLN A 341 -2.86 -21.25 4.14
N PHE A 342 -3.92 -21.15 3.34
CA PHE A 342 -4.39 -19.86 2.84
C PHE A 342 -5.77 -19.98 2.20
N PHE A 343 -6.66 -19.05 2.52
CA PHE A 343 -7.88 -18.82 1.76
C PHE A 343 -8.35 -17.36 1.86
N ILE A 344 -9.16 -16.96 0.89
CA ILE A 344 -9.83 -15.68 0.77
C ILE A 344 -11.34 -15.95 0.76
N LEU A 345 -12.11 -15.16 1.50
CA LEU A 345 -13.56 -15.29 1.61
C LEU A 345 -14.24 -13.95 1.36
N ASP A 346 -15.28 -13.96 0.54
CA ASP A 346 -16.22 -12.85 0.40
C ASP A 346 -17.33 -12.99 1.44
N LEU A 347 -17.31 -12.16 2.48
CA LEU A 347 -18.18 -12.32 3.64
C LEU A 347 -19.66 -12.07 3.34
N GLN A 348 -19.98 -11.23 2.35
CA GLN A 348 -21.38 -11.07 1.93
C GLN A 348 -21.85 -12.32 1.19
N LYS A 349 -21.03 -12.89 0.32
CA LYS A 349 -21.40 -14.14 -0.37
C LYS A 349 -21.51 -15.30 0.62
N TRP A 350 -20.62 -15.35 1.60
CA TRP A 350 -20.74 -16.30 2.72
C TRP A 350 -22.07 -16.15 3.47
N ASP A 351 -22.51 -14.92 3.73
CA ASP A 351 -23.82 -14.63 4.32
C ASP A 351 -24.98 -15.06 3.40
N GLU A 352 -24.92 -14.74 2.10
CA GLU A 352 -25.89 -15.17 1.07
C GLU A 352 -26.00 -16.70 0.97
N LEU A 353 -24.92 -17.42 1.25
CA LEU A 353 -24.86 -18.89 1.29
C LEU A 353 -25.39 -19.50 2.60
N GLY A 354 -25.93 -18.69 3.50
CA GLY A 354 -26.49 -19.12 4.77
C GLY A 354 -25.45 -19.34 5.88
N ARG A 355 -24.31 -18.63 5.81
CA ARG A 355 -23.21 -18.70 6.80
C ARG A 355 -22.72 -20.13 7.10
N PRO A 356 -22.34 -20.91 6.06
CA PRO A 356 -21.83 -22.26 6.27
C PRO A 356 -20.57 -22.24 7.13
N LYS A 357 -20.39 -23.25 7.99
CA LYS A 357 -19.28 -23.28 8.95
C LYS A 357 -17.95 -23.52 8.26
N ILE A 358 -16.90 -22.91 8.81
CA ILE A 358 -15.51 -23.16 8.44
C ILE A 358 -14.88 -24.04 9.52
N GLN A 359 -15.08 -25.36 9.36
CA GLN A 359 -14.58 -26.38 10.28
C GLN A 359 -13.06 -26.27 10.51
N LYS A 360 -12.54 -26.72 11.66
CA LYS A 360 -11.09 -26.73 11.90
C LYS A 360 -10.36 -27.75 11.00
N PRO A 361 -9.07 -27.53 10.67
CA PRO A 361 -8.26 -28.49 9.93
C PRO A 361 -8.23 -29.87 10.60
N TYR A 362 -8.16 -30.93 9.81
CA TYR A 362 -8.09 -32.32 10.29
C TYR A 362 -9.27 -32.75 11.19
N HIS A 363 -10.37 -31.99 11.18
CA HIS A 363 -11.62 -32.43 11.79
C HIS A 363 -12.47 -33.12 10.74
N HIS A 364 -12.58 -34.43 10.89
CA HIS A 364 -13.30 -35.26 9.95
C HIS A 364 -14.72 -35.43 10.49
N ASN A 365 -15.62 -34.57 10.03
CA ASN A 365 -17.05 -34.80 10.18
C ASN A 365 -17.61 -35.35 8.88
N GLU A 366 -18.56 -36.26 8.99
CA GLU A 366 -19.35 -36.68 7.85
C GLU A 366 -20.13 -35.47 7.31
N ALA A 367 -20.02 -35.22 6.01
CA ALA A 367 -20.71 -34.15 5.31
C ALA A 367 -21.26 -34.66 3.98
N ASN A 368 -22.29 -34.00 3.47
CA ASN A 368 -22.81 -34.25 2.12
C ASN A 368 -22.26 -33.21 1.15
N PHE A 369 -21.71 -33.68 0.04
CA PHE A 369 -21.11 -32.85 -0.99
C PHE A 369 -21.86 -33.02 -2.32
N PRO A 370 -22.33 -31.93 -2.95
CA PRO A 370 -23.05 -32.03 -4.21
C PRO A 370 -22.12 -32.47 -5.35
N ALA A 371 -22.69 -33.02 -6.42
CA ALA A 371 -21.92 -33.35 -7.62
C ALA A 371 -21.27 -32.08 -8.23
N TYR A 372 -20.02 -32.22 -8.68
CA TYR A 372 -19.23 -31.12 -9.20
C TYR A 372 -18.30 -31.55 -10.34
N LYS A 373 -17.98 -30.60 -11.20
CA LYS A 373 -16.93 -30.71 -12.21
C LYS A 373 -15.68 -30.00 -11.71
N LYS A 374 -14.56 -30.71 -11.65
CA LYS A 374 -13.27 -30.09 -11.35
C LYS A 374 -12.58 -29.59 -12.62
N GLY A 375 -11.91 -28.45 -12.51
CA GLY A 375 -11.01 -27.94 -13.54
C GLY A 375 -9.74 -28.79 -13.67
N PRO A 376 -8.88 -28.48 -14.66
CA PRO A 376 -7.55 -29.10 -14.73
C PRO A 376 -6.76 -28.79 -13.45
N SER A 377 -5.91 -29.72 -13.04
CA SER A 377 -5.05 -29.53 -11.87
C SER A 377 -3.81 -28.70 -12.21
N PHE A 378 -3.18 -28.12 -11.18
CA PHE A 378 -1.97 -27.31 -11.38
C PHE A 378 -0.73 -28.16 -11.73
N HIS A 379 -0.33 -29.07 -10.85
CA HIS A 379 0.90 -29.86 -10.98
C HIS A 379 0.77 -31.31 -10.49
N ASP A 380 -0.38 -31.67 -9.91
CA ASP A 380 -0.67 -33.00 -9.35
C ASP A 380 -2.06 -33.49 -9.79
N GLY A 381 -2.49 -34.67 -9.37
CA GLY A 381 -3.82 -35.20 -9.70
C GLY A 381 -4.97 -34.67 -8.83
N TYR A 382 -4.68 -33.90 -7.77
CA TYR A 382 -5.60 -33.66 -6.65
C TYR A 382 -5.80 -32.19 -6.30
N THR A 383 -5.17 -31.26 -7.01
CA THR A 383 -5.25 -29.82 -6.73
C THR A 383 -5.87 -29.10 -7.93
N PRO A 384 -7.21 -29.12 -8.07
CA PRO A 384 -7.91 -28.59 -9.24
C PRO A 384 -7.87 -27.06 -9.26
N LYS A 385 -7.82 -26.43 -10.44
CA LYS A 385 -7.89 -24.96 -10.57
C LYS A 385 -9.20 -24.35 -10.07
N PHE A 386 -10.30 -25.10 -10.15
CA PHE A 386 -11.61 -24.68 -9.68
C PHE A 386 -12.50 -25.90 -9.46
N LEU A 387 -13.56 -25.72 -8.66
CA LEU A 387 -14.71 -26.61 -8.58
C LEU A 387 -15.94 -25.87 -9.12
N HIS A 388 -16.61 -26.46 -10.10
CA HIS A 388 -17.81 -25.90 -10.72
C HIS A 388 -19.02 -26.79 -10.40
N PRO A 389 -20.20 -26.23 -10.09
CA PRO A 389 -21.42 -27.01 -9.95
C PRO A 389 -21.69 -27.85 -11.21
N GLN A 390 -22.01 -29.12 -11.02
CA GLN A 390 -22.46 -29.96 -12.12
C GLN A 390 -23.97 -29.79 -12.26
N ILE A 391 -24.39 -28.90 -13.16
CA ILE A 391 -25.82 -28.72 -13.46
C ILE A 391 -26.32 -29.98 -14.17
N PRO A 392 -27.43 -30.60 -13.73
CA PRO A 392 -28.03 -31.72 -14.43
C PRO A 392 -28.41 -31.27 -15.85
N GLN A 393 -27.74 -31.81 -16.87
CA GLN A 393 -28.29 -31.71 -18.22
C GLN A 393 -29.63 -32.45 -18.21
N ARG A 394 -30.70 -31.74 -18.60
CA ARG A 394 -32.10 -32.19 -18.70
C ARG A 394 -32.30 -33.71 -18.57
N ALA A 395 -32.98 -34.09 -17.50
CA ALA A 395 -33.47 -35.42 -17.18
C ALA A 395 -33.91 -36.25 -18.41
N TRP A 396 -33.11 -37.25 -18.77
CA TRP A 396 -33.59 -38.44 -19.49
C TRP A 396 -32.93 -39.68 -18.88
N PHE A 397 -33.69 -40.34 -18.01
CA PHE A 397 -33.67 -41.77 -17.66
C PHE A 397 -32.35 -42.41 -17.20
N PHE A 398 -32.32 -42.77 -15.91
CA PHE A 398 -31.46 -43.80 -15.29
C PHE A 398 -29.94 -43.67 -15.43
N THR A 399 -29.31 -42.77 -14.65
CA THR A 399 -27.94 -43.04 -14.14
C THR A 399 -27.79 -42.53 -12.70
N ARG A 400 -27.26 -43.40 -11.84
CA ARG A 400 -27.02 -43.24 -10.39
C ARG A 400 -26.06 -42.09 -9.99
N SER A 401 -25.58 -41.27 -10.92
CA SER A 401 -24.47 -40.32 -10.71
C SER A 401 -24.88 -38.90 -10.29
N HIS A 402 -26.11 -38.70 -9.80
CA HIS A 402 -26.60 -37.41 -9.28
C HIS A 402 -26.71 -37.39 -7.74
N GLN A 403 -26.19 -38.41 -7.06
CA GLN A 403 -26.27 -38.49 -5.61
C GLN A 403 -25.20 -37.61 -4.97
N GLU A 404 -25.58 -36.86 -3.93
CA GLU A 404 -24.61 -36.22 -3.05
C GLU A 404 -23.64 -37.30 -2.54
N GLU A 405 -22.35 -37.01 -2.57
CA GLU A 405 -21.34 -37.88 -1.98
C GLU A 405 -21.30 -37.59 -0.48
N THR A 406 -21.54 -38.61 0.34
CA THR A 406 -21.31 -38.53 1.78
C THR A 406 -19.88 -38.98 2.07
N GLY A 407 -19.16 -38.22 2.86
CA GLY A 407 -17.78 -38.54 3.22
C GLY A 407 -17.23 -37.63 4.31
N MET A 408 -15.97 -37.84 4.65
CA MET A 408 -15.27 -37.06 5.67
C MET A 408 -14.86 -35.71 5.09
N GLY A 409 -15.48 -34.64 5.57
CA GLY A 409 -15.12 -33.26 5.28
C GLY A 409 -13.87 -32.80 6.05
N GLY A 410 -13.44 -31.58 5.72
CA GLY A 410 -12.40 -30.85 6.44
C GLY A 410 -12.67 -29.34 6.39
N LEU A 411 -11.60 -28.56 6.56
CA LEU A 411 -11.67 -27.09 6.54
C LEU A 411 -12.39 -26.60 5.26
N GLY A 412 -13.44 -25.80 5.44
CA GLY A 412 -14.18 -25.18 4.33
C GLY A 412 -15.06 -26.12 3.49
N THR A 413 -15.16 -27.42 3.80
CA THR A 413 -16.00 -28.35 3.01
C THR A 413 -17.47 -27.94 2.98
N GLU A 414 -18.05 -27.51 4.11
CA GLU A 414 -19.45 -27.06 4.16
C GLU A 414 -19.68 -25.80 3.31
N LEU A 415 -18.76 -24.83 3.37
CA LEU A 415 -18.79 -23.64 2.52
C LEU A 415 -18.77 -24.02 1.04
N MET A 416 -17.87 -24.92 0.66
CA MET A 416 -17.77 -25.36 -0.72
C MET A 416 -19.05 -26.07 -1.20
N ALA A 417 -19.59 -26.96 -0.37
CA ALA A 417 -20.84 -27.64 -0.66
C ALA A 417 -21.99 -26.64 -0.80
N SER A 418 -22.09 -25.65 0.09
CA SER A 418 -23.11 -24.60 0.00
C SER A 418 -22.97 -23.78 -1.30
N ALA A 419 -21.75 -23.33 -1.63
CA ALA A 419 -21.48 -22.58 -2.86
C ALA A 419 -21.93 -23.34 -4.12
N LEU A 420 -21.56 -24.62 -4.23
CA LEU A 420 -21.92 -25.46 -5.37
C LEU A 420 -23.44 -25.69 -5.47
N ARG A 421 -24.14 -25.87 -4.34
CA ARG A 421 -25.61 -25.97 -4.33
C ARG A 421 -26.29 -24.69 -4.83
N HIS A 422 -25.68 -23.53 -4.57
CA HIS A 422 -26.14 -22.23 -5.06
C HIS A 422 -25.65 -21.89 -6.47
N GLY A 423 -25.08 -22.85 -7.19
CA GLY A 423 -24.62 -22.64 -8.56
C GLY A 423 -23.35 -21.79 -8.67
N GLN A 424 -22.62 -21.57 -7.58
CA GLN A 424 -21.39 -20.79 -7.57
C GLN A 424 -20.16 -21.69 -7.70
N SER A 425 -19.20 -21.26 -8.51
CA SER A 425 -17.90 -21.94 -8.63
C SER A 425 -16.95 -21.48 -7.52
N LEU A 426 -16.04 -22.36 -7.10
CA LEU A 426 -14.95 -22.06 -6.19
C LEU A 426 -13.65 -22.04 -6.94
N LEU A 427 -12.84 -21.02 -6.71
CA LEU A 427 -11.52 -20.92 -7.33
C LEU A 427 -10.44 -21.47 -6.41
N ASN A 428 -9.41 -22.04 -7.00
CA ASN A 428 -8.21 -22.39 -6.27
C ASN A 428 -7.19 -21.24 -6.38
N VAL A 429 -6.28 -21.12 -5.41
CA VAL A 429 -5.20 -20.12 -5.43
C VAL A 429 -4.42 -20.22 -6.73
N PRO A 430 -4.27 -19.14 -7.51
CA PRO A 430 -3.58 -19.15 -8.79
C PRO A 430 -2.08 -19.30 -8.63
N MET A 431 -1.39 -19.77 -9.69
CA MET A 431 0.05 -20.07 -9.63
C MET A 431 0.89 -18.86 -9.23
N TYR A 432 0.55 -17.66 -9.74
CA TYR A 432 1.27 -16.43 -9.41
C TYR A 432 1.23 -16.07 -7.91
N LEU A 433 0.22 -16.54 -7.16
CA LEU A 433 0.14 -16.38 -5.71
C LEU A 433 0.72 -17.59 -4.96
N ARG A 434 0.59 -18.81 -5.51
CA ARG A 434 1.23 -20.03 -4.99
C ARG A 434 2.74 -19.89 -4.92
N ASP A 435 3.36 -19.39 -5.99
CA ASP A 435 4.82 -19.25 -6.11
C ASP A 435 5.41 -18.23 -5.14
N LYS A 436 4.57 -17.42 -4.47
CA LYS A 436 4.97 -16.40 -3.50
C LYS A 436 4.88 -16.86 -2.06
N LYS A 437 4.42 -18.09 -1.82
CA LYS A 437 4.29 -18.65 -0.48
C LYS A 437 4.75 -20.10 -0.39
N MET A 438 5.22 -20.48 0.78
CA MET A 438 5.51 -21.86 1.15
C MET A 438 4.80 -22.21 2.44
N TYR A 439 4.76 -23.50 2.78
CA TYR A 439 4.15 -23.95 4.02
C TYR A 439 5.05 -24.94 4.76
N SER A 440 5.24 -24.70 6.05
CA SER A 440 6.12 -25.51 6.90
C SER A 440 5.43 -26.71 7.54
N TYR A 441 4.13 -26.93 7.30
CA TYR A 441 3.36 -28.05 7.85
C TYR A 441 3.63 -28.32 9.34
N PRO A 442 3.25 -27.40 10.26
CA PRO A 442 3.57 -27.51 11.69
C PRO A 442 3.01 -28.79 12.36
N PHE A 443 2.00 -29.42 11.76
CA PHE A 443 1.40 -30.67 12.27
C PHE A 443 2.03 -31.94 11.67
N ALA A 444 2.80 -31.82 10.60
CA ALA A 444 3.64 -32.91 10.15
C ALA A 444 4.84 -33.02 11.10
N GLY A 445 5.35 -34.24 11.34
CA GLY A 445 6.57 -34.46 12.13
C GLY A 445 7.81 -33.87 11.43
N SER A 446 8.83 -34.70 11.18
CA SER A 446 9.92 -34.28 10.28
C SER A 446 9.38 -34.12 8.86
N CYS A 447 9.29 -32.89 8.36
CA CYS A 447 8.92 -32.61 6.97
C CYS A 447 9.99 -31.75 6.30
N TRP A 448 10.42 -32.18 5.11
CA TRP A 448 11.47 -31.49 4.35
C TRP A 448 11.10 -30.03 4.02
N GLN A 449 9.80 -29.72 3.91
CA GLN A 449 9.32 -28.35 3.65
C GLN A 449 9.55 -27.41 4.83
N ARG A 450 9.43 -27.91 6.08
CA ARG A 450 9.80 -27.11 7.26
C ARG A 450 11.28 -26.78 7.25
N ASP A 451 12.12 -27.77 6.96
CA ASP A 451 13.57 -27.58 6.87
C ASP A 451 13.94 -26.63 5.72
N GLU A 452 13.23 -26.70 4.59
CA GLU A 452 13.43 -25.77 3.48
C GLU A 452 13.04 -24.33 3.85
N VAL A 453 11.89 -24.13 4.50
CA VAL A 453 11.46 -22.80 4.98
C VAL A 453 12.48 -22.24 5.97
N LYS A 454 12.95 -23.05 6.92
CA LYS A 454 14.01 -22.64 7.87
C LYS A 454 15.29 -22.23 7.14
N LYS A 455 15.76 -23.05 6.20
CA LYS A 455 16.94 -22.74 5.40
C LYS A 455 16.78 -21.44 4.62
N ARG A 456 15.58 -21.15 4.09
CA ARG A 456 15.31 -19.87 3.40
C ARG A 456 15.38 -18.68 4.36
N ILE A 457 14.83 -18.81 5.56
CA ILE A 457 14.92 -17.79 6.62
C ILE A 457 16.39 -17.57 7.03
N GLU A 458 17.14 -18.64 7.28
CA GLU A 458 18.56 -18.59 7.62
C GLU A 458 19.39 -17.95 6.50
N ASN A 459 19.14 -18.32 5.25
CA ASN A 459 19.80 -17.70 4.10
C ASN A 459 19.46 -16.20 3.99
N ARG A 460 18.22 -15.81 4.26
CA ARG A 460 17.79 -14.41 4.24
C ARG A 460 18.54 -13.59 5.30
N ILE A 461 18.54 -14.09 6.53
CA ILE A 461 19.25 -13.49 7.66
C ILE A 461 20.77 -13.41 7.39
N GLY A 462 21.34 -14.49 6.86
CA GLY A 462 22.76 -14.54 6.49
C GLY A 462 23.09 -13.54 5.38
N TRP A 463 22.20 -13.39 4.40
CA TRP A 463 22.33 -12.39 3.34
C TRP A 463 22.43 -10.98 3.94
N ASP A 464 21.55 -10.59 4.86
CA ASP A 464 21.60 -9.24 5.45
C ASP A 464 22.90 -8.97 6.22
N LYS A 465 23.53 -10.00 6.80
CA LYS A 465 24.82 -9.91 7.49
C LYS A 465 25.98 -9.63 6.51
N ASP A 466 25.89 -10.14 5.29
CA ASP A 466 26.99 -10.06 4.31
C ASP A 466 26.81 -8.91 3.29
N HIS A 467 25.77 -8.08 3.45
CA HIS A 467 25.39 -7.04 2.49
C HIS A 467 25.38 -5.64 3.10
N VAL A 468 25.45 -4.64 2.21
CA VAL A 468 25.42 -3.21 2.57
C VAL A 468 24.11 -2.58 2.18
N PHE A 469 23.44 -1.97 3.16
CA PHE A 469 22.24 -1.16 2.92
C PHE A 469 22.63 0.29 2.62
N VAL A 470 23.00 0.54 1.36
CA VAL A 470 23.53 1.84 0.90
C VAL A 470 22.53 2.98 1.05
N PHE A 471 21.23 2.69 0.90
CA PHE A 471 20.16 3.68 1.07
C PHE A 471 19.07 3.10 1.96
N ASN A 472 18.96 3.63 3.18
CA ASN A 472 17.80 3.41 4.03
C ASN A 472 16.64 4.26 3.46
N ASN A 473 15.46 3.64 3.27
CA ASN A 473 14.26 4.26 2.68
C ASN A 473 13.43 5.05 3.70
N GLU A 474 13.89 5.08 4.95
CA GLU A 474 13.33 5.96 5.96
C GLU A 474 13.58 7.43 5.59
N ASP A 475 12.61 8.26 5.90
CA ASP A 475 12.77 9.70 5.78
C ASP A 475 13.99 10.12 6.65
N PRO A 476 14.98 10.82 6.08
CA PRO A 476 16.12 11.31 6.85
C PRO A 476 15.71 12.35 7.91
N PHE A 477 14.52 12.93 7.79
CA PHE A 477 13.97 13.83 8.78
C PHE A 477 13.30 13.05 9.91
N SER A 478 14.06 12.73 10.96
CA SER A 478 13.39 12.56 12.25
C SER A 478 12.97 13.94 12.75
N GLU A 479 11.70 14.31 12.54
CA GLU A 479 11.10 15.49 13.22
C GLU A 479 11.29 15.38 14.75
N ALA A 480 11.56 14.16 15.22
CA ALA A 480 11.94 13.86 16.58
C ALA A 480 13.04 14.72 17.17
N PHE A 481 14.08 15.02 16.39
CA PHE A 481 15.17 15.84 16.89
C PHE A 481 14.73 17.31 17.07
N GLU A 482 13.82 17.80 16.22
CA GLU A 482 13.37 19.19 16.19
C GLU A 482 12.50 19.54 17.40
N HIS A 483 11.77 18.57 17.96
CA HIS A 483 10.85 18.79 19.07
C HIS A 483 11.48 18.66 20.48
N LEU A 484 12.77 18.32 20.59
CA LEU A 484 13.47 18.14 21.87
C LEU A 484 14.23 19.41 22.27
N PRO A 485 13.63 20.48 22.84
CA PRO A 485 14.34 21.72 23.13
C PRO A 485 15.57 21.45 24.02
N ASN A 486 16.72 22.07 23.66
CA ASN A 486 17.97 22.04 24.42
C ASN A 486 18.73 20.70 24.49
N PHE A 487 18.39 19.69 23.68
CA PHE A 487 19.19 18.48 23.60
C PHE A 487 20.36 18.62 22.61
N CYS A 488 21.59 18.49 23.11
CA CYS A 488 22.81 18.56 22.33
C CYS A 488 23.72 17.35 22.60
N PRO A 489 23.51 16.23 21.88
CA PRO A 489 24.34 15.05 22.06
C PRO A 489 25.77 15.33 21.59
N GLN A 490 26.76 14.90 22.39
CA GLN A 490 28.17 14.94 22.00
C GLN A 490 28.60 13.65 21.28
N ASN A 491 27.86 12.56 21.48
CA ASN A 491 28.10 11.27 20.83
C ASN A 491 26.81 10.78 20.16
N LEU A 492 26.90 10.30 18.92
CA LEU A 492 25.83 9.66 18.17
C LEU A 492 26.24 8.22 17.86
N TYR A 493 25.61 7.27 18.53
CA TYR A 493 25.71 5.84 18.28
C TYR A 493 24.68 5.44 17.24
N SER A 494 25.11 4.82 16.16
CA SER A 494 24.27 4.67 14.98
C SER A 494 24.47 3.33 14.31
N VAL A 495 23.37 2.72 13.85
CA VAL A 495 23.42 1.61 12.89
C VAL A 495 24.13 2.07 11.61
N ALA A 496 24.90 1.19 10.95
CA ALA A 496 25.63 1.49 9.72
C ALA A 496 24.73 1.42 8.47
N ALA A 497 23.54 2.01 8.56
CA ALA A 497 22.52 1.96 7.52
C ALA A 497 22.35 3.31 6.81
N GLY A 498 22.69 3.36 5.52
CA GLY A 498 22.45 4.50 4.63
C GLY A 498 23.20 5.79 5.00
N MET A 499 22.63 6.94 4.63
CA MET A 499 23.26 8.26 4.83
C MET A 499 22.74 9.04 6.05
N LYS A 500 21.69 8.53 6.69
CA LYS A 500 21.00 9.17 7.82
C LYS A 500 21.90 9.53 9.00
N PRO A 501 22.94 8.75 9.37
CA PRO A 501 23.83 9.10 10.49
C PRO A 501 24.55 10.44 10.26
N TYR A 502 24.97 10.72 9.02
CA TYR A 502 25.64 11.96 8.65
C TYR A 502 24.67 13.14 8.64
N MET A 503 23.43 12.91 8.20
CA MET A 503 22.38 13.95 8.20
C MET A 503 21.95 14.31 9.62
N LEU A 504 21.79 13.31 10.50
CA LEU A 504 21.55 13.54 11.92
C LEU A 504 22.71 14.33 12.54
N ASN A 505 23.95 14.03 12.17
CA ASN A 505 25.10 14.79 12.67
C ASN A 505 25.13 16.24 12.20
N GLN A 506 24.78 16.50 10.95
CA GLN A 506 24.60 17.85 10.43
C GLN A 506 23.53 18.60 11.22
N LYS A 507 22.36 17.99 11.47
CA LYS A 507 21.31 18.61 12.29
C LYS A 507 21.79 18.91 13.71
N ILE A 508 22.56 17.99 14.31
CA ILE A 508 23.18 18.22 15.62
C ILE A 508 24.13 19.43 15.55
N GLN A 509 24.99 19.51 14.53
CA GLN A 509 25.90 20.64 14.35
C GLN A 509 25.14 21.96 14.18
N ASP A 510 24.16 22.01 13.28
CA ASP A 510 23.38 23.22 12.99
C ASP A 510 22.71 23.76 14.25
N ARG A 511 22.26 22.85 15.11
CA ARG A 511 21.60 23.17 16.36
C ARG A 511 22.56 23.53 17.48
N CYS A 512 23.61 22.75 17.67
CA CYS A 512 24.46 22.76 18.86
C CYS A 512 25.79 23.47 18.65
N GLY A 513 26.05 23.95 17.43
CA GLY A 513 27.29 24.61 17.03
C GLY A 513 28.46 23.65 16.80
N THR A 514 28.36 22.39 17.26
CA THR A 514 29.40 21.36 17.11
C THR A 514 28.78 20.02 16.69
N PRO A 515 29.41 19.27 15.76
CA PRO A 515 28.97 17.92 15.44
C PRO A 515 29.20 16.97 16.62
N ALA A 516 28.43 15.89 16.67
CA ALA A 516 28.71 14.76 17.56
C ALA A 516 29.84 13.88 17.01
N ASN A 517 30.47 13.10 17.89
CA ASN A 517 31.28 11.96 17.49
C ASN A 517 30.37 10.83 16.99
N LEU A 518 30.72 10.22 15.86
CA LEU A 518 29.93 9.17 15.23
C LEU A 518 30.47 7.79 15.60
N HIS A 519 29.66 7.00 16.29
CA HIS A 519 29.98 5.64 16.69
C HIS A 519 29.10 4.68 15.91
N PHE A 520 29.61 4.13 14.81
CA PHE A 520 28.88 3.16 14.01
C PHE A 520 28.91 1.79 14.67
N PHE A 521 27.75 1.14 14.73
CA PHE A 521 27.63 -0.26 15.11
C PHE A 521 26.75 -1.01 14.10
N ASP A 522 27.07 -2.25 13.78
CA ASP A 522 26.23 -3.07 12.91
C ASP A 522 26.57 -4.56 13.08
N PHE A 523 25.64 -5.44 12.75
CA PHE A 523 25.94 -6.87 12.66
C PHE A 523 26.52 -7.22 11.27
N SER A 524 26.35 -6.34 10.29
CA SER A 524 26.99 -6.40 8.97
C SER A 524 28.35 -5.72 8.99
N GLN A 525 29.41 -6.53 9.00
CA GLN A 525 30.77 -6.05 8.84
C GLN A 525 30.97 -5.29 7.49
N PRO A 526 30.42 -5.75 6.36
CA PRO A 526 30.45 -4.98 5.10
C PRO A 526 29.85 -3.58 5.24
N ALA A 527 28.76 -3.41 6.00
CA ALA A 527 28.15 -2.09 6.21
C ALA A 527 29.07 -1.15 6.99
N LEU A 528 29.78 -1.67 8.00
CA LEU A 528 30.80 -0.91 8.72
C LEU A 528 31.97 -0.53 7.81
N GLU A 529 32.44 -1.46 6.98
CA GLU A 529 33.50 -1.22 6.00
C GLU A 529 33.11 -0.19 4.94
N PHE A 530 31.86 -0.20 4.51
CA PHE A 530 31.29 0.83 3.64
C PHE A 530 31.45 2.22 4.24
N HIS A 531 31.02 2.42 5.48
CA HIS A 531 31.15 3.71 6.15
C HIS A 531 32.61 4.09 6.43
N LYS A 532 33.47 3.13 6.80
CA LYS A 532 34.92 3.35 6.91
C LYS A 532 35.48 3.89 5.60
N ASN A 533 35.21 3.21 4.50
CA ASN A 533 35.73 3.58 3.18
C ASN A 533 35.18 4.93 2.70
N MET A 534 33.91 5.24 2.96
CA MET A 534 33.34 6.54 2.61
C MET A 534 34.03 7.71 3.29
N VAL A 535 34.33 7.59 4.58
CA VAL A 535 35.02 8.64 5.34
C VAL A 535 36.39 8.96 4.76
N PHE A 536 37.07 7.94 4.23
CA PHE A 536 38.44 8.08 3.71
C PHE A 536 38.52 8.17 2.17
N ALA A 537 37.38 8.10 1.47
CA ALA A 537 37.34 8.16 0.01
C ALA A 537 37.61 9.58 -0.50
N ASN A 538 38.62 9.73 -1.35
CA ASN A 538 38.96 11.03 -1.95
C ASN A 538 38.30 11.28 -3.33
N LYS A 539 37.41 10.41 -3.80
CA LYS A 539 36.80 10.51 -5.14
C LYS A 539 35.58 11.44 -5.15
N THR A 540 35.33 12.07 -6.30
CA THR A 540 34.22 13.00 -6.56
C THR A 540 32.91 12.28 -6.93
N ASP A 541 32.97 11.08 -7.50
CA ASP A 541 31.80 10.22 -7.76
C ASP A 541 31.80 9.01 -6.82
N CYS A 542 31.37 9.24 -5.59
CA CYS A 542 31.30 8.20 -4.57
C CYS A 542 30.24 7.14 -4.90
N ILE A 543 29.13 7.43 -5.58
CA ILE A 543 28.12 6.40 -5.86
C ILE A 543 28.66 5.36 -6.84
N SER A 544 29.21 5.79 -7.97
CA SER A 544 29.71 4.83 -8.96
C SER A 544 30.89 4.04 -8.38
N TYR A 545 31.73 4.68 -7.57
CA TYR A 545 32.79 4.00 -6.83
C TYR A 545 32.22 2.98 -5.83
N LEU A 546 31.22 3.35 -5.03
CA LEU A 546 30.61 2.46 -4.04
C LEU A 546 29.82 1.32 -4.69
N ALA A 547 29.06 1.60 -5.74
CA ALA A 547 28.35 0.59 -6.52
C ALA A 547 29.33 -0.42 -7.15
N ASP A 548 30.53 0.02 -7.54
CA ASP A 548 31.59 -0.85 -8.08
C ASP A 548 32.32 -1.64 -6.97
N GLN A 549 32.67 -1.00 -5.85
CA GLN A 549 33.33 -1.64 -4.70
C GLN A 549 32.43 -2.69 -4.03
N PHE A 550 31.15 -2.38 -3.88
CA PHE A 550 30.17 -3.22 -3.20
C PHE A 550 29.33 -4.02 -4.20
N LYS A 551 29.69 -4.06 -5.48
CA LYS A 551 28.92 -4.71 -6.55
C LYS A 551 28.49 -6.15 -6.22
N ASN A 552 29.38 -6.91 -5.60
CA ASN A 552 29.15 -8.30 -5.21
C ASN A 552 28.36 -8.44 -3.89
N GLN A 553 28.28 -7.37 -3.10
CA GLN A 553 27.60 -7.24 -1.81
C GLN A 553 26.29 -6.42 -1.92
N LEU A 554 25.89 -6.05 -3.14
CA LEU A 554 24.61 -5.39 -3.47
C LEU A 554 23.54 -6.38 -3.97
N GLY A 555 23.87 -7.68 -4.04
CA GLY A 555 22.97 -8.76 -4.42
C GLY A 555 22.49 -8.74 -5.89
N ASN A 556 21.73 -9.78 -6.28
CA ASN A 556 21.11 -9.91 -7.62
C ASN A 556 20.07 -8.81 -7.94
N LEU A 557 19.77 -7.93 -6.99
CA LEU A 557 18.96 -6.70 -7.14
C LEU A 557 19.66 -5.60 -7.95
N HIS A 558 20.91 -5.84 -8.39
CA HIS A 558 21.81 -4.89 -9.04
C HIS A 558 21.22 -4.10 -10.23
N LYS A 559 20.31 -4.65 -11.03
CA LYS A 559 19.81 -3.93 -12.23
C LYS A 559 18.96 -2.71 -11.87
N ASP A 560 18.11 -2.82 -10.86
CA ASP A 560 17.14 -1.77 -10.51
C ASP A 560 17.50 -1.04 -9.21
N ALA A 561 18.29 -1.67 -8.34
CA ALA A 561 18.72 -1.07 -7.08
C ALA A 561 19.68 0.11 -7.29
N ILE A 562 20.58 0.05 -8.29
CA ILE A 562 21.56 1.12 -8.54
C ILE A 562 20.89 2.39 -9.07
N PRO A 563 20.01 2.35 -10.09
CA PRO A 563 19.27 3.53 -10.52
C PRO A 563 18.44 4.15 -9.39
N LEU A 564 17.75 3.33 -8.60
CA LEU A 564 16.96 3.81 -7.47
C LEU A 564 17.84 4.44 -6.37
N ALA A 565 18.97 3.82 -6.07
CA ALA A 565 19.99 4.33 -5.16
C ALA A 565 20.53 5.69 -5.63
N LYS A 566 20.80 5.83 -6.94
CA LYS A 566 21.21 7.09 -7.57
C LYS A 566 20.12 8.16 -7.44
N GLU A 567 18.89 7.84 -7.84
CA GLU A 567 17.75 8.77 -7.72
C GLU A 567 17.55 9.22 -6.26
N LYS A 568 17.69 8.31 -5.30
CA LYS A 568 17.58 8.65 -3.87
C LYS A 568 18.73 9.51 -3.38
N LEU A 569 19.97 9.25 -3.82
CA LEU A 569 21.07 10.15 -3.48
C LEU A 569 20.89 11.51 -4.13
N ASP A 570 20.52 11.56 -5.41
CA ASP A 570 20.30 12.82 -6.13
C ASP A 570 19.18 13.62 -5.47
N SER A 571 18.08 12.96 -5.09
CA SER A 571 17.01 13.57 -4.32
C SER A 571 17.51 14.13 -2.97
N LEU A 572 18.29 13.34 -2.23
CA LEU A 572 18.91 13.76 -0.98
C LEU A 572 19.86 14.95 -1.18
N LEU A 573 20.74 14.91 -2.19
CA LEU A 573 21.67 15.97 -2.51
C LEU A 573 20.94 17.24 -2.94
N ASN A 574 19.94 17.14 -3.79
CA ASN A 574 19.13 18.29 -4.21
C ASN A 574 18.37 18.91 -3.03
N THR A 575 17.83 18.08 -2.14
CA THR A 575 17.05 18.55 -0.99
C THR A 575 17.92 19.19 0.09
N HIS A 576 19.12 18.65 0.32
CA HIS A 576 19.94 19.01 1.49
C HIS A 576 21.23 19.74 1.20
N TYR A 577 21.77 19.52 0.02
CA TYR A 577 23.13 19.89 -0.32
C TYR A 577 23.19 20.63 -1.65
N GLN A 578 22.07 21.20 -2.11
CA GLN A 578 21.97 21.97 -3.35
C GLN A 578 22.44 21.21 -4.60
N GLY A 579 22.30 19.88 -4.59
CA GLY A 579 22.78 18.99 -5.64
C GLY A 579 24.28 18.70 -5.57
N GLU A 580 25.00 19.22 -4.57
CA GLU A 580 26.44 19.06 -4.44
C GLU A 580 26.80 17.98 -3.42
N PHE A 581 27.69 17.07 -3.82
CA PHE A 581 28.21 16.03 -2.91
C PHE A 581 29.26 16.56 -1.91
N GLY A 582 29.93 17.68 -2.23
CA GLY A 582 31.00 18.27 -1.41
C GLY A 582 30.58 18.55 0.04
N PRO A 583 29.44 19.23 0.27
CA PRO A 583 28.91 19.44 1.62
C PRO A 583 28.67 18.15 2.42
N LEU A 584 28.08 17.12 1.80
CA LEU A 584 27.88 15.81 2.44
C LEU A 584 29.23 15.14 2.77
N LYS A 585 30.21 15.22 1.88
CA LYS A 585 31.58 14.71 2.12
C LYS A 585 32.25 15.43 3.29
N ASN A 586 32.11 16.74 3.39
CA ASN A 586 32.63 17.51 4.52
C ASN A 586 32.00 17.02 5.82
N GLN A 587 30.68 16.79 5.83
CA GLN A 587 29.99 16.20 6.98
C GLN A 587 30.50 14.81 7.34
N MET A 588 30.74 13.96 6.34
CA MET A 588 31.34 12.64 6.56
C MET A 588 32.75 12.73 7.16
N ALA A 589 33.49 13.81 6.94
CA ALA A 589 34.81 14.00 7.53
C ALA A 589 34.76 14.51 8.98
N MET A 590 33.66 15.11 9.42
CA MET A 590 33.54 15.75 10.74
C MET A 590 33.41 14.77 11.90
N GLY A 591 33.91 15.17 13.08
CA GLY A 591 33.82 14.41 14.33
C GLY A 591 34.71 13.16 14.40
N GLY A 592 34.97 12.69 15.62
CA GLY A 592 35.63 11.41 15.85
C GLY A 592 34.75 10.24 15.38
N LYS A 593 35.38 9.14 14.95
CA LYS A 593 34.66 7.97 14.41
C LYS A 593 35.15 6.66 15.00
N SER A 594 34.21 5.79 15.33
CA SER A 594 34.49 4.40 15.68
C SER A 594 33.51 3.46 14.98
N PHE A 595 33.91 2.20 14.86
CA PHE A 595 33.15 1.18 14.15
C PHE A 595 33.19 -0.13 14.93
N THR A 596 32.03 -0.69 15.24
CA THR A 596 31.92 -1.89 16.05
C THR A 596 30.98 -2.91 15.42
N GLU A 597 31.49 -4.11 15.18
CA GLU A 597 30.63 -5.24 14.80
C GLU A 597 29.91 -5.77 16.05
N LEU A 598 28.57 -5.69 16.07
CA LEU A 598 27.74 -6.29 17.13
C LEU A 598 26.32 -6.54 16.62
N ASN A 599 25.66 -7.55 17.20
CA ASN A 599 24.23 -7.76 17.01
C ASN A 599 23.45 -7.20 18.20
N LEU A 600 22.83 -6.01 18.03
CA LEU A 600 22.14 -5.33 19.12
C LEU A 600 20.99 -6.15 19.74
N LEU A 601 20.36 -7.04 18.97
CA LEU A 601 19.29 -7.91 19.48
C LEU A 601 19.80 -9.01 20.42
N LYS A 602 21.05 -9.45 20.21
CA LYS A 602 21.64 -10.60 20.93
C LYS A 602 22.67 -10.19 21.97
N GLU A 603 23.34 -9.06 21.75
CA GLU A 603 24.51 -8.61 22.51
C GLU A 603 24.43 -7.11 22.86
N PRO A 604 23.30 -6.61 23.42
CA PRO A 604 23.15 -5.19 23.72
C PRO A 604 24.20 -4.65 24.72
N GLU A 605 24.72 -5.50 25.59
CA GLU A 605 25.77 -5.18 26.55
C GLU A 605 27.07 -4.73 25.88
N LYS A 606 27.38 -5.21 24.67
CA LYS A 606 28.54 -4.77 23.89
C LYS A 606 28.43 -3.29 23.52
N LEU A 607 27.25 -2.83 23.13
CA LEU A 607 27.02 -1.42 22.81
C LEU A 607 27.10 -0.58 24.10
N ILE A 608 26.45 -1.03 25.18
CA ILE A 608 26.46 -0.35 26.49
C ILE A 608 27.90 -0.13 26.98
N ALA A 609 28.79 -1.11 26.81
CA ALA A 609 30.19 -1.00 27.21
C ALA A 609 30.98 0.07 26.44
N GLN A 610 30.50 0.54 25.29
CA GLN A 610 31.14 1.56 24.46
C GLN A 610 30.57 2.97 24.68
N ILE A 611 29.50 3.09 25.46
CA ILE A 611 28.86 4.38 25.69
C ILE A 611 29.68 5.21 26.68
N ASP A 612 30.06 6.43 26.28
CA ASP A 612 30.63 7.42 27.18
C ASP A 612 29.49 8.09 27.97
N PHE A 613 29.13 7.48 29.10
CA PHE A 613 28.07 7.95 29.99
C PHE A 613 28.36 9.29 30.67
N SER A 614 29.57 9.86 30.51
CA SER A 614 29.89 11.20 31.03
C SER A 614 29.35 12.33 30.16
N LYS A 615 28.84 12.02 28.96
CA LYS A 615 28.36 12.99 27.97
C LYS A 615 26.96 12.66 27.47
N PRO A 616 26.15 13.67 27.12
CA PRO A 616 24.88 13.43 26.46
C PRO A 616 25.07 12.68 25.13
N PHE A 617 24.22 11.70 24.86
CA PHE A 617 24.37 10.85 23.67
C PHE A 617 23.04 10.49 23.02
N MET A 618 23.10 10.20 21.72
CA MET A 618 21.97 9.71 20.95
C MET A 618 22.27 8.30 20.44
N ILE A 619 21.29 7.40 20.49
CA ILE A 619 21.34 6.09 19.84
C ILE A 619 20.28 6.08 18.73
N TRP A 620 20.71 6.06 17.48
CA TRP A 620 19.83 5.78 16.35
C TRP A 620 19.94 4.31 15.97
N HIS A 621 18.89 3.54 16.29
CA HIS A 621 18.86 2.09 16.10
C HIS A 621 18.09 1.65 14.84
N SER A 622 17.69 2.61 13.98
CA SER A 622 16.91 2.35 12.76
C SER A 622 15.66 1.51 13.09
N ASN A 623 15.40 0.44 12.35
CA ASN A 623 14.30 -0.50 12.55
C ASN A 623 14.72 -1.82 13.21
N ILE A 624 15.83 -1.87 13.96
CA ILE A 624 16.35 -3.11 14.59
C ILE A 624 15.29 -3.79 15.46
N TRP A 625 14.48 -3.03 16.21
CA TRP A 625 13.46 -3.62 17.08
C TRP A 625 12.14 -3.89 16.36
N LYS A 626 12.05 -3.56 15.07
CA LYS A 626 10.81 -3.57 14.29
C LYS A 626 11.05 -3.84 12.81
N SER A 627 11.55 -5.05 12.50
CA SER A 627 11.72 -5.54 11.15
C SER A 627 11.29 -7.01 11.05
N ASN A 628 11.02 -7.47 9.83
CA ASN A 628 10.82 -8.89 9.55
C ASN A 628 12.02 -9.73 10.02
N ASN A 629 13.23 -9.24 9.82
CA ASN A 629 14.47 -9.91 10.22
C ASN A 629 14.56 -10.14 11.73
N SER A 630 14.20 -9.12 12.50
CA SER A 630 14.14 -9.21 13.96
C SER A 630 13.09 -10.20 14.42
N LEU A 631 11.95 -10.24 13.71
CA LEU A 631 10.86 -11.16 13.98
C LEU A 631 11.18 -12.63 13.67
N TYR A 632 12.20 -12.90 12.84
CA TYR A 632 12.72 -14.26 12.66
C TYR A 632 13.52 -14.76 13.88
N TYR A 633 13.99 -13.85 14.75
CA TYR A 633 14.72 -14.22 15.96
C TYR A 633 13.85 -14.24 17.21
N LEU A 634 12.97 -13.24 17.33
CA LEU A 634 12.22 -12.94 18.54
C LEU A 634 10.81 -12.49 18.15
N ASN A 635 9.79 -12.99 18.85
CA ASN A 635 8.42 -12.56 18.61
C ASN A 635 8.23 -11.10 19.10
N GLN A 636 7.10 -10.48 18.77
CA GLN A 636 6.85 -9.07 19.11
C GLN A 636 6.95 -8.76 20.62
N ASN A 637 6.48 -9.68 21.48
CA ASN A 637 6.56 -9.49 22.93
C ASN A 637 8.00 -9.62 23.44
N GLU A 638 8.77 -10.56 22.89
CA GLU A 638 10.20 -10.73 23.21
C GLU A 638 11.02 -9.52 22.74
N LEU A 639 10.79 -9.01 21.52
CA LEU A 639 11.44 -7.79 21.02
C LEU A 639 11.14 -6.59 21.92
N ARG A 640 9.87 -6.42 22.32
CA ARG A 640 9.47 -5.36 23.25
C ARG A 640 10.17 -5.50 24.59
N LYS A 641 10.19 -6.71 25.15
CA LYS A 641 10.88 -6.98 26.42
C LYS A 641 12.38 -6.68 26.31
N ASN A 642 13.05 -7.15 25.26
CA ASN A 642 14.48 -6.91 25.07
C ASN A 642 14.78 -5.41 24.88
N TYR A 643 13.90 -4.67 24.22
CA TYR A 643 14.01 -3.21 24.14
C TYR A 643 13.85 -2.56 25.51
N ASP A 644 12.80 -2.92 26.28
CA ASP A 644 12.58 -2.41 27.64
C ASP A 644 13.79 -2.70 28.55
N ASP A 645 14.32 -3.94 28.52
CA ASP A 645 15.52 -4.35 29.27
C ASP A 645 16.77 -3.54 28.85
N PHE A 646 16.94 -3.30 27.54
CA PHE A 646 18.04 -2.47 27.01
C PHE A 646 17.96 -1.03 27.52
N ILE A 647 16.78 -0.41 27.48
CA ILE A 647 16.58 0.94 28.01
C ILE A 647 16.79 0.98 29.53
N GLN A 648 16.29 -0.01 30.27
CA GLN A 648 16.50 -0.10 31.71
C GLN A 648 18.00 -0.17 32.05
N ALA A 649 18.76 -1.01 31.35
CA ALA A 649 20.20 -1.13 31.57
C ALA A 649 20.94 0.20 31.32
N LEU A 650 20.55 0.98 30.30
CA LEU A 650 21.08 2.33 30.07
C LEU A 650 20.72 3.29 31.21
N SER A 651 19.47 3.24 31.67
CA SER A 651 18.96 4.09 32.75
C SER A 651 19.69 3.84 34.07
N GLU A 652 19.94 2.57 34.40
CA GLU A 652 20.68 2.15 35.59
C GLU A 652 22.14 2.63 35.55
N LYS A 653 22.80 2.56 34.39
CA LYS A 653 24.16 3.10 34.19
C LYS A 653 24.22 4.62 34.40
N LEU A 654 23.21 5.34 33.91
CA LEU A 654 23.10 6.80 34.06
C LEU A 654 22.62 7.23 35.44
N LYS A 655 21.99 6.33 36.21
CA LYS A 655 21.25 6.68 37.45
C LYS A 655 20.20 7.77 37.21
N MET A 656 19.56 7.72 36.05
CA MET A 656 18.51 8.66 35.62
C MET A 656 17.20 7.90 35.40
N LYS A 657 16.11 8.64 35.15
CA LYS A 657 14.82 8.05 34.80
C LYS A 657 14.76 7.80 33.30
N ALA A 658 14.06 6.75 32.90
CA ALA A 658 13.78 6.44 31.51
C ALA A 658 12.28 6.54 31.22
N TRP A 659 11.96 7.05 30.04
CA TRP A 659 10.62 7.09 29.50
C TRP A 659 10.61 6.43 28.14
N ILE A 660 9.68 5.50 27.94
CA ILE A 660 9.49 4.78 26.68
C ILE A 660 8.15 5.21 26.07
N ASN A 661 8.15 5.38 24.75
CA ASN A 661 6.93 5.55 23.99
C ASN A 661 6.18 4.21 23.93
N PRO A 662 4.97 4.10 24.51
CA PRO A 662 4.24 2.84 24.59
C PRO A 662 3.52 2.50 23.28
N SER A 663 3.63 3.34 22.24
CA SER A 663 3.08 3.01 20.93
C SER A 663 3.69 1.69 20.47
N GLU A 664 2.84 0.69 20.21
CA GLU A 664 3.21 -0.63 19.70
C GLU A 664 4.08 -0.57 18.44
N ASN A 665 4.12 0.59 17.80
CA ASN A 665 4.78 0.84 16.55
C ASN A 665 6.10 1.61 16.66
N LEU A 666 6.51 2.08 17.85
CA LEU A 666 7.59 3.05 18.01
C LEU A 666 8.49 2.69 19.20
N HIS A 667 9.74 2.32 18.90
CA HIS A 667 10.78 2.10 19.89
C HIS A 667 11.59 3.38 20.09
N ASP A 668 10.97 4.36 20.74
CA ASP A 668 11.64 5.58 21.17
C ASP A 668 11.70 5.64 22.70
N ALA A 669 12.86 6.05 23.22
CA ALA A 669 13.09 6.25 24.63
C ALA A 669 13.91 7.51 24.90
N VAL A 670 13.62 8.13 26.04
CA VAL A 670 14.35 9.28 26.56
C VAL A 670 14.85 8.91 27.95
N ILE A 671 16.11 9.22 28.25
CA ILE A 671 16.69 9.05 29.59
C ILE A 671 17.21 10.40 30.06
N GLY A 672 16.83 10.83 31.26
CA GLY A 672 17.19 12.16 31.78
C GLY A 672 16.54 12.47 33.14
N GLU A 673 16.62 13.74 33.54
CA GLU A 673 15.93 14.24 34.74
C GLU A 673 14.41 14.34 34.51
N SER A 674 14.04 14.71 33.28
CA SER A 674 12.67 14.80 32.78
C SER A 674 12.65 14.58 31.25
N LEU A 675 11.47 14.42 30.66
CA LEU A 675 11.30 14.38 29.20
C LEU A 675 11.81 15.66 28.51
N GLN A 676 11.78 16.80 29.20
CA GLN A 676 12.21 18.10 28.71
C GLN A 676 13.71 18.38 28.94
N GLN A 677 14.38 17.52 29.70
CA GLN A 677 15.82 17.61 30.01
C GLN A 677 16.49 16.25 29.75
N PRO A 678 16.54 15.83 28.47
CA PRO A 678 17.14 14.56 28.08
C PRO A 678 18.66 14.59 28.25
N PHE A 679 19.21 13.51 28.80
CA PHE A 679 20.63 13.18 28.72
C PHE A 679 20.90 12.20 27.57
N ALA A 680 19.98 11.28 27.31
CA ALA A 680 20.06 10.36 26.19
C ALA A 680 18.74 10.27 25.41
N LEU A 681 18.87 10.11 24.09
CA LEU A 681 17.77 9.84 23.17
C LEU A 681 18.03 8.53 22.43
N ILE A 682 17.11 7.59 22.51
CA ILE A 682 17.18 6.31 21.81
C ILE A 682 16.01 6.26 20.84
N THR A 683 16.25 6.18 19.53
CA THR A 683 15.17 6.36 18.55
C THR A 683 15.38 5.59 17.25
N CYS A 684 14.27 5.20 16.63
CA CYS A 684 14.24 4.76 15.23
C CYS A 684 14.05 5.94 14.25
N GLY A 685 13.68 7.12 14.77
CA GLY A 685 13.37 8.32 14.00
C GLY A 685 11.91 8.44 13.57
N ASN A 686 11.02 7.53 14.00
CA ASN A 686 9.63 7.48 13.50
C ASN A 686 8.56 7.97 14.49
N GLY A 687 8.86 8.14 15.79
CA GLY A 687 7.81 8.19 16.81
C GLY A 687 7.65 9.45 17.62
N TRP A 688 8.57 10.38 17.50
CA TRP A 688 8.56 11.59 18.33
C TRP A 688 7.76 12.76 17.70
N CYS A 689 7.15 12.54 16.52
CA CYS A 689 6.36 13.50 15.74
C CYS A 689 4.95 13.79 16.31
N ARG A 690 4.62 13.32 17.52
CA ARG A 690 3.26 13.46 18.06
C ARG A 690 3.30 13.87 19.53
N PRO A 691 3.16 15.18 19.83
CA PRO A 691 3.06 15.72 21.20
C PRO A 691 1.94 15.08 22.05
N SER A 692 0.98 14.40 21.40
CA SER A 692 -0.13 13.69 22.04
C SER A 692 0.23 12.29 22.57
N LEU A 693 1.45 11.80 22.37
CA LEU A 693 1.84 10.46 22.80
C LEU A 693 2.09 10.42 24.31
N LYS A 694 1.41 9.50 24.99
CA LYS A 694 1.59 9.24 26.41
C LYS A 694 2.92 8.51 26.61
N TRP A 695 3.88 9.06 27.34
CA TRP A 695 5.12 8.37 27.69
C TRP A 695 4.95 7.52 28.94
N ARG A 696 5.50 6.29 28.95
CA ARG A 696 5.53 5.41 30.13
C ARG A 696 6.90 5.53 30.78
N GLN A 697 6.96 5.96 32.03
CA GLN A 697 8.19 5.86 32.83
C GLN A 697 8.41 4.38 33.19
N ILE A 698 9.63 3.89 32.97
CA ILE A 698 10.04 2.53 33.38
C ILE A 698 11.03 2.58 34.54
#